data_AF-A0A2V8BMA3-F1
#
_entry.id   AF-A0A2V8BMA3-F1
#
_cell.length_a   1.000
_cell.length_b   1.000
_cell.length_c   1.000
_cell.angle_alpha   90.00
_cell.angle_beta   90.00
_cell.angle_gamma   90.00
#
_symmetry.space_group_name_H-M   'P 1'
#
loop_
_entity.id
_entity.type
_entity.pdbx_description
1 polymer ?
#
loop_
_entity_poly.entity_id
_entity_poly.type
_entity_poly.pdbx_seq_one_letter_code
_entity_poly.pdbx_strand_id
1 'polypeptide(L)'
;MTAAHRPFWYLGRRPADLGSEIDEELRLHLDMRTEELVARGMAVEDARREALRQFGDLPGTREYCRRQDEDKEHRMQRALWIEDLLQDLRIGLRGLLRAPMTTLTIVVTVGLGIGATTVIFAAIDAALLRSLPYADPGRLVRIHTDAPPNRFPFSIADYLALRSQQTQFEQIAAYAVRVMAYTDGTVAERVQGRGVSWTYFSVLGVKPAIGRDFTEEDGKPGGPLAVILSRTFWQQHLGGRADRIGKPIQLDGAGYTVVGVLPEAVGPLERGQDLFVPVQFVTPPRKGPFFLTVVARLKRDGSRATAVEELHAINRRIFPLWRASYQDDKATWGMVDLQSYVIGDVRAIATLALFAVALVWLIACTNASNLLVARVTGRRRELAVRAALGASRGRVVRYLLAESLLLAVGAAAIGVALARLGAGLLREFGASYFPRTGEIVIDGPVLWLLVGLTAGSALLFGLVPAIHGSGGPVEDSLRASGRSSTGAVSVRRLRRILVGSQFAIATPLLVVAGLLLASLNQLGRVDLGFNPRNVLTGGILLPARQYSDSRAGAFWDELQRRVEAIPGVSAAAFSDARPPNDVNNFNNFDLEDAPTPSGQSQPVVPWVSVTPGYFQLLGLNLVRGRLLDKRDAVLPATAEQPVVVDRAWVRRFFPDRDAVGRRMRQGGCTTCPWTVVVGVVSEVKYVGLDQPNLGTIAASMRACRSPTSPRSTSSSIARSHVHDRSRCSSPRSPPSRCCCRSSVSTA
;
A
#
# COMPACT_ATOMS: atom_id res chain seq x y z
N MET A 1 -32.25 -38.72 -36.22
CA MET A 1 -32.99 -38.14 -37.36
C MET A 1 -33.10 -36.65 -37.04
N THR A 2 -32.42 -35.71 -37.66
CA THR A 2 -32.02 -35.52 -39.07
C THR A 2 -30.53 -35.18 -39.15
N ALA A 3 -29.76 -36.05 -39.80
CA ALA A 3 -28.38 -35.77 -40.18
C ALA A 3 -28.42 -35.05 -41.53
N ALA A 4 -28.18 -33.73 -41.52
CA ALA A 4 -27.94 -33.01 -42.76
C ALA A 4 -26.60 -33.49 -43.33
N HIS A 5 -26.67 -34.22 -44.45
CA HIS A 5 -25.52 -34.58 -45.26
C HIS A 5 -24.75 -33.31 -45.61
N ARG A 6 -23.52 -33.16 -45.07
CA ARG A 6 -22.57 -32.14 -45.51
C ARG A 6 -21.96 -32.62 -46.83
N PRO A 7 -22.06 -31.87 -47.94
CA PRO A 7 -21.39 -32.25 -49.16
C PRO A 7 -19.87 -32.13 -48.97
N PHE A 8 -19.16 -33.22 -49.29
CA PHE A 8 -17.73 -33.44 -49.04
C PHE A 8 -16.79 -32.58 -49.94
N TRP A 9 -17.34 -31.65 -50.73
CA TRP A 9 -16.65 -30.99 -51.84
C TRP A 9 -15.89 -29.69 -51.49
N TYR A 10 -15.97 -29.19 -50.25
CA TYR A 10 -15.41 -27.87 -49.89
C TYR A 10 -14.09 -27.87 -49.10
N LEU A 11 -13.47 -29.04 -48.86
CA LEU A 11 -12.26 -29.15 -48.02
C LEU A 11 -10.93 -28.87 -48.75
N GLY A 12 -10.97 -28.30 -49.96
CA GLY A 12 -9.77 -28.12 -50.79
C GLY A 12 -9.66 -26.80 -51.58
N ARG A 13 -10.53 -25.80 -51.35
CA ARG A 13 -10.40 -24.52 -52.08
C ARG A 13 -9.18 -23.75 -51.58
N ARG A 14 -8.16 -23.64 -52.44
CA ARG A 14 -7.02 -22.74 -52.25
C ARG A 14 -7.39 -21.35 -52.78
N PRO A 15 -6.87 -20.26 -52.19
CA PRO A 15 -7.13 -18.89 -52.67
C PRO A 15 -6.78 -18.68 -54.17
N ALA A 16 -5.90 -19.51 -54.72
CA ALA A 16 -5.50 -19.47 -56.12
C ALA A 16 -6.60 -19.90 -57.12
N ASP A 17 -7.66 -20.58 -56.66
CA ASP A 17 -8.71 -21.15 -57.52
C ASP A 17 -9.92 -20.21 -57.70
N LEU A 18 -10.08 -19.21 -56.81
CA LEU A 18 -11.21 -18.28 -56.86
C LEU A 18 -11.10 -17.29 -58.04
N GLY A 19 -9.89 -16.84 -58.33
CA GLY A 19 -9.64 -15.92 -59.44
C GLY A 19 -9.90 -16.57 -60.79
N SER A 20 -9.53 -17.84 -60.95
CA SER A 20 -9.80 -18.62 -62.17
C SER A 20 -11.28 -18.93 -62.36
N GLU A 21 -12.02 -19.27 -61.29
CA GLU A 21 -13.48 -19.49 -61.39
C GLU A 21 -14.22 -18.21 -61.84
N ILE A 22 -13.90 -17.05 -61.27
CA ILE A 22 -14.52 -15.76 -61.64
C ILE A 22 -14.15 -15.37 -63.07
N ASP A 23 -12.91 -15.63 -63.50
CA ASP A 23 -12.46 -15.37 -64.87
C ASP A 23 -13.16 -16.27 -65.88
N GLU A 24 -13.35 -17.55 -65.55
CA GLU A 24 -14.08 -18.51 -66.38
C GLU A 24 -15.56 -18.12 -66.51
N GLU A 25 -16.21 -17.73 -65.41
CA GLU A 25 -17.62 -17.33 -65.40
C GLU A 25 -17.85 -16.02 -66.19
N LEU A 26 -16.99 -15.01 -66.00
CA LEU A 26 -17.07 -13.76 -66.77
C LEU A 26 -16.82 -13.99 -68.26
N ARG A 27 -15.88 -14.88 -68.60
CA ARG A 27 -15.59 -15.24 -69.99
C ARG A 27 -16.76 -15.97 -70.63
N LEU A 28 -17.37 -16.92 -69.92
CA LEU A 28 -18.55 -17.64 -70.38
C LEU A 28 -19.71 -16.68 -70.69
N HIS A 29 -20.00 -15.72 -69.82
CA HIS A 29 -21.04 -14.72 -70.06
C HIS A 29 -20.77 -13.83 -71.28
N LEU A 30 -19.50 -13.49 -71.51
CA LEU A 30 -19.08 -12.67 -72.64
C LEU A 30 -19.17 -13.45 -73.96
N ASP A 31 -18.79 -14.71 -73.95
CA ASP A 31 -18.89 -15.62 -75.09
C ASP A 31 -20.37 -15.88 -75.44
N MET A 32 -21.23 -16.16 -74.45
CA MET A 32 -22.67 -16.31 -74.65
C MET A 32 -23.34 -15.06 -75.26
N ARG A 33 -22.97 -13.86 -74.81
CA ARG A 33 -23.52 -12.61 -75.38
C ARG A 33 -23.01 -12.33 -76.79
N THR A 34 -21.75 -12.69 -77.06
CA THR A 34 -21.19 -12.60 -78.41
C THR A 34 -21.95 -13.53 -79.37
N GLU A 35 -22.20 -14.77 -78.98
CA GLU A 35 -22.98 -15.74 -79.77
C GLU A 35 -24.42 -15.25 -80.04
N GLU A 36 -25.07 -14.66 -79.05
CA GLU A 36 -26.43 -14.15 -79.19
C GLU A 36 -26.53 -12.97 -80.17
N LEU A 37 -25.52 -12.09 -80.19
CA LEU A 37 -25.44 -10.96 -81.13
C LEU A 37 -25.10 -11.43 -82.55
N VAL A 38 -24.27 -12.47 -82.69
CA VAL A 38 -24.01 -13.13 -83.98
C VAL A 38 -25.28 -13.76 -84.53
N ALA A 39 -26.07 -14.45 -83.69
CA ALA A 39 -27.35 -15.05 -84.09
C ALA A 39 -28.38 -14.01 -84.57
N ARG A 40 -28.24 -12.74 -84.18
CA ARG A 40 -29.07 -11.62 -84.63
C ARG A 40 -28.56 -10.93 -85.91
N GLY A 41 -27.56 -11.52 -86.57
CA GLY A 41 -27.07 -11.08 -87.89
C GLY A 41 -25.85 -10.15 -87.86
N MET A 42 -25.17 -10.02 -86.71
CA MET A 42 -23.98 -9.18 -86.57
C MET A 42 -22.70 -9.99 -86.89
N ALA A 43 -21.71 -9.37 -87.56
CA ALA A 43 -20.42 -10.04 -87.80
C ALA A 43 -19.70 -10.33 -86.48
N VAL A 44 -18.97 -11.45 -86.38
CA VAL A 44 -18.38 -11.97 -85.13
C VAL A 44 -17.50 -10.95 -84.39
N GLU A 45 -16.68 -10.20 -85.13
CA GLU A 45 -15.79 -9.16 -84.59
C GLU A 45 -16.58 -7.95 -84.04
N ASP A 46 -17.71 -7.61 -84.67
CA ASP A 46 -18.59 -6.51 -84.26
C ASP A 46 -19.46 -6.93 -83.07
N ALA A 47 -19.94 -8.18 -83.07
CA ALA A 47 -20.69 -8.80 -81.99
C ALA A 47 -19.87 -8.85 -80.69
N ARG A 48 -18.57 -9.19 -80.77
CA ARG A 48 -17.70 -9.23 -79.59
C ARG A 48 -17.41 -7.84 -79.03
N ARG A 49 -17.21 -6.83 -79.91
CA ARG A 49 -17.02 -5.44 -79.50
C ARG A 49 -18.27 -4.85 -78.86
N GLU A 50 -19.44 -5.13 -79.43
CA GLU A 50 -20.71 -4.68 -78.85
C GLU A 50 -21.05 -5.45 -77.57
N ALA A 51 -20.73 -6.74 -77.47
CA ALA A 51 -20.85 -7.51 -76.22
C ALA A 51 -19.99 -6.91 -75.10
N LEU A 52 -18.74 -6.54 -75.39
CA LEU A 52 -17.86 -5.83 -74.45
C LEU A 52 -18.43 -4.45 -74.07
N ARG A 53 -18.96 -3.71 -75.04
CA ARG A 53 -19.56 -2.38 -74.81
C ARG A 53 -20.83 -2.45 -73.95
N GLN A 54 -21.64 -3.49 -74.13
CA GLN A 54 -22.84 -3.76 -73.33
C GLN A 54 -22.52 -4.29 -71.93
N PHE A 55 -21.44 -5.06 -71.78
CA PHE A 55 -20.95 -5.52 -70.47
C PHE A 55 -20.40 -4.37 -69.61
N GLY A 56 -19.89 -3.32 -70.23
CA GLY A 56 -19.39 -2.13 -69.53
C GLY A 56 -17.99 -2.35 -68.93
N ASP A 57 -17.80 -1.97 -67.66
CA ASP A 57 -16.52 -2.06 -66.95
C ASP A 57 -16.22 -3.50 -66.48
N LEU A 58 -15.68 -4.31 -67.39
CA LEU A 58 -15.28 -5.70 -67.11
C LEU A 58 -14.21 -5.79 -66.00
N PRO A 59 -13.13 -4.98 -66.02
CA PRO A 59 -12.14 -4.96 -64.92
C PRO A 59 -12.75 -4.61 -63.56
N GLY A 60 -13.65 -3.62 -63.51
CA GLY A 60 -14.34 -3.22 -62.28
C GLY A 60 -15.27 -4.31 -61.74
N THR A 61 -16.00 -4.99 -62.64
CA THR A 61 -16.90 -6.11 -62.26
C THR A 61 -16.12 -7.32 -61.74
N ARG A 62 -14.98 -7.64 -62.37
CA ARG A 62 -14.06 -8.69 -61.91
C ARG A 62 -13.54 -8.42 -60.50
N GLU A 63 -13.08 -7.20 -60.25
CA GLU A 63 -12.57 -6.81 -58.92
C GLU A 63 -13.69 -6.74 -57.87
N TYR A 64 -14.90 -6.33 -58.27
CA TYR A 64 -16.08 -6.35 -57.42
C TYR A 64 -16.47 -7.77 -56.99
N CYS A 65 -16.60 -8.71 -57.93
CA CYS A 65 -16.93 -10.10 -57.66
C CYS A 65 -15.85 -10.76 -56.77
N ARG A 66 -14.58 -10.49 -57.07
CA ARG A 66 -13.44 -10.99 -56.27
C ARG A 66 -13.51 -10.52 -54.82
N ARG A 67 -13.73 -9.22 -54.58
CA ARG A 67 -13.89 -8.67 -53.22
C ARG A 67 -15.10 -9.28 -52.49
N GLN A 68 -16.23 -9.43 -53.19
CA GLN A 68 -17.45 -9.94 -52.59
C GLN A 68 -17.31 -11.40 -52.15
N ASP A 69 -16.65 -12.24 -52.97
CA ASP A 69 -16.43 -13.64 -52.63
C ASP A 69 -15.29 -13.84 -51.61
N GLU A 70 -14.23 -13.03 -51.65
CA GLU A 70 -13.22 -12.98 -50.57
C GLU A 70 -13.87 -12.64 -49.22
N ASP A 71 -14.75 -11.62 -49.18
CA ASP A 71 -15.48 -11.23 -47.97
C ASP A 71 -16.44 -12.33 -47.48
N LYS A 72 -17.15 -12.98 -48.40
CA LYS A 72 -18.11 -14.06 -48.09
C LYS A 72 -17.39 -15.30 -47.56
N GLU A 73 -16.26 -15.66 -48.17
CA GLU A 73 -15.44 -16.78 -47.73
C GLU A 73 -14.79 -16.49 -46.37
N HIS A 74 -14.27 -15.29 -46.13
CA HIS A 74 -13.77 -14.90 -44.82
C HIS A 74 -14.85 -14.95 -43.74
N ARG A 75 -16.10 -14.53 -44.03
CA ARG A 75 -17.22 -14.65 -43.08
C ARG A 75 -17.58 -16.11 -42.81
N MET A 76 -17.64 -16.95 -43.84
CA MET A 76 -18.01 -18.35 -43.72
C MET A 76 -16.94 -19.17 -42.99
N GLN A 77 -15.65 -18.94 -43.30
CA GLN A 77 -14.52 -19.53 -42.59
C GLN A 77 -14.49 -19.11 -41.11
N ARG A 78 -14.77 -17.84 -40.80
CA ARG A 78 -14.90 -17.36 -39.41
C ARG A 78 -16.07 -18.05 -38.68
N ALA A 79 -17.22 -18.18 -39.32
CA ALA A 79 -18.39 -18.84 -38.74
C ALA A 79 -18.11 -20.32 -38.42
N LEU A 80 -17.53 -21.05 -39.38
CA LEU A 80 -17.13 -22.44 -39.21
C LEU A 80 -16.10 -22.62 -38.10
N TRP A 81 -15.12 -21.70 -38.00
CA TRP A 81 -14.09 -21.75 -36.96
C TRP A 81 -14.67 -21.49 -35.55
N ILE A 82 -15.66 -20.60 -35.43
CA ILE A 82 -16.37 -20.32 -34.17
C ILE A 82 -17.19 -21.53 -33.73
N GLU A 83 -17.96 -22.14 -34.63
CA GLU A 83 -18.75 -23.36 -34.33
C GLU A 83 -17.86 -24.49 -33.82
N ASP A 84 -16.75 -24.71 -34.50
CA ASP A 84 -15.74 -25.68 -34.15
C ASP A 84 -15.12 -25.42 -32.76
N LEU A 85 -14.81 -24.15 -32.46
CA LEU A 85 -14.26 -23.75 -31.17
C LEU A 85 -15.28 -23.95 -30.04
N LEU A 86 -16.55 -23.60 -30.26
CA LEU A 86 -17.64 -23.82 -29.30
C LEU A 86 -17.84 -25.32 -29.04
N GLN A 87 -17.74 -26.15 -30.08
CA GLN A 87 -17.80 -27.59 -29.95
C GLN A 87 -16.62 -28.12 -29.12
N ASP A 88 -15.39 -27.64 -29.40
CA ASP A 88 -14.19 -28.02 -28.64
C ASP A 88 -14.29 -27.61 -27.16
N LEU A 89 -14.80 -26.41 -26.86
CA LEU A 89 -15.06 -25.94 -25.49
C LEU A 89 -16.11 -26.81 -24.78
N ARG A 90 -17.22 -27.15 -25.45
CA ARG A 90 -18.27 -27.99 -24.86
C ARG A 90 -17.78 -29.40 -24.56
N ILE A 91 -16.99 -29.98 -25.46
CA ILE A 91 -16.39 -31.30 -25.28
C ILE A 91 -15.32 -31.25 -24.18
N GLY A 92 -14.48 -30.22 -24.18
CA GLY A 92 -13.45 -29.99 -23.16
C GLY A 92 -14.05 -29.89 -21.77
N LEU A 93 -15.12 -29.11 -21.59
CA LEU A 93 -15.82 -28.97 -20.32
C LEU A 93 -16.35 -30.31 -19.80
N ARG A 94 -16.98 -31.13 -20.66
CA ARG A 94 -17.43 -32.49 -20.29
C ARG A 94 -16.25 -33.37 -19.89
N GLY A 95 -15.11 -33.25 -20.56
CA GLY A 95 -13.88 -33.95 -20.23
C GLY A 95 -13.34 -33.58 -18.85
N LEU A 96 -13.37 -32.29 -18.49
CA LEU A 96 -12.91 -31.78 -17.20
C LEU A 96 -13.82 -32.21 -16.05
N LEU A 97 -15.14 -32.21 -16.25
CA LEU A 97 -16.13 -32.66 -15.26
C LEU A 97 -16.01 -34.16 -14.93
N ARG A 98 -15.51 -34.98 -15.85
CA ARG A 98 -15.23 -36.41 -15.61
C ARG A 98 -13.92 -36.67 -14.87
N ALA A 99 -13.07 -35.65 -14.70
CA ALA A 99 -11.81 -35.74 -13.98
C ALA A 99 -11.73 -34.69 -12.86
N PRO A 100 -12.67 -34.71 -11.89
CA PRO A 100 -12.88 -33.61 -10.95
C PRO A 100 -11.65 -33.34 -10.08
N MET A 101 -10.94 -34.38 -9.61
CA MET A 101 -9.76 -34.20 -8.76
C MET A 101 -8.60 -33.49 -9.48
N THR A 102 -8.32 -33.87 -10.73
CA THR A 102 -7.27 -33.22 -11.54
C THR A 102 -7.65 -31.79 -11.85
N THR A 103 -8.90 -31.57 -12.28
CA THR A 103 -9.44 -30.24 -12.58
C THR A 103 -9.38 -29.33 -11.36
N LEU A 104 -9.86 -29.79 -10.20
CA LEU A 104 -9.85 -29.03 -8.95
C LEU A 104 -8.43 -28.70 -8.51
N THR A 105 -7.51 -29.66 -8.57
CA THR A 105 -6.11 -29.43 -8.19
C THR A 105 -5.48 -28.34 -9.05
N ILE A 106 -5.66 -28.40 -10.38
CA ILE A 106 -5.12 -27.38 -11.30
C ILE A 106 -5.76 -26.01 -11.03
N VAL A 107 -7.09 -25.96 -10.95
CA VAL A 107 -7.85 -24.73 -10.76
C VAL A 107 -7.51 -24.03 -9.44
N VAL A 108 -7.39 -24.79 -8.33
CA VAL A 108 -7.02 -24.24 -7.02
C VAL A 108 -5.56 -23.81 -6.98
N THR A 109 -4.62 -24.64 -7.43
CA THR A 109 -3.18 -24.33 -7.36
C THR A 109 -2.79 -23.14 -8.24
N VAL A 110 -3.27 -23.12 -9.49
CA VAL A 110 -3.05 -21.99 -10.41
C VAL A 110 -3.83 -20.76 -9.94
N GLY A 111 -5.05 -20.96 -9.42
CA GLY A 111 -5.88 -19.86 -8.89
C GLY A 111 -5.24 -19.15 -7.69
N LEU A 112 -4.59 -19.89 -6.78
CA LEU A 112 -3.80 -19.32 -5.70
C LEU A 112 -2.64 -18.46 -6.24
N GLY A 113 -1.91 -18.96 -7.24
CA GLY A 113 -0.82 -18.21 -7.89
C GLY A 113 -1.29 -16.94 -8.60
N ILE A 114 -2.38 -17.01 -9.36
CA ILE A 114 -3.00 -15.85 -10.02
C ILE A 114 -3.48 -14.85 -8.96
N GLY A 115 -4.22 -15.31 -7.95
CA GLY A 115 -4.78 -14.45 -6.90
C GLY A 115 -3.70 -13.72 -6.11
N ALA A 116 -2.70 -14.44 -5.61
CA ALA A 116 -1.58 -13.85 -4.86
C ALA A 116 -0.81 -12.81 -5.69
N THR A 117 -0.50 -13.13 -6.96
CA THR A 117 0.17 -12.19 -7.87
C THR A 117 -0.69 -10.94 -8.13
N THR A 118 -2.01 -11.12 -8.26
CA THR A 118 -2.96 -10.02 -8.49
C THR A 118 -3.06 -9.09 -7.28
N VAL A 119 -3.11 -9.61 -6.04
CA VAL A 119 -3.15 -8.76 -4.82
C VAL A 119 -1.87 -7.93 -4.69
N ILE A 120 -0.71 -8.57 -4.80
CA ILE A 120 0.58 -7.89 -4.64
C ILE A 120 0.78 -6.86 -5.73
N PHE A 121 0.42 -7.18 -6.98
CA PHE A 121 0.47 -6.20 -8.05
C PHE A 121 -0.50 -5.05 -7.83
N ALA A 122 -1.74 -5.28 -7.37
CA ALA A 122 -2.68 -4.20 -7.04
C ALA A 122 -2.14 -3.30 -5.91
N ALA A 123 -1.46 -3.87 -4.92
CA ALA A 123 -0.79 -3.09 -3.87
C ALA A 123 0.37 -2.25 -4.43
N ILE A 124 1.17 -2.80 -5.35
CA ILE A 124 2.26 -2.09 -6.04
C ILE A 124 1.72 -1.00 -6.95
N ASP A 125 0.65 -1.28 -7.69
CA ASP A 125 0.02 -0.32 -8.58
C ASP A 125 -0.50 0.88 -7.77
N ALA A 126 -1.24 0.61 -6.70
CA ALA A 126 -1.72 1.64 -5.78
C ALA A 126 -0.60 2.42 -5.09
N ALA A 127 0.47 1.74 -4.66
CA ALA A 127 1.56 2.39 -3.95
C ALA A 127 2.51 3.16 -4.89
N LEU A 128 3.05 2.49 -5.91
CA LEU A 128 4.21 2.90 -6.70
C LEU A 128 3.88 3.42 -8.11
N LEU A 129 2.91 2.83 -8.81
CA LEU A 129 2.66 3.14 -10.22
C LEU A 129 1.67 4.30 -10.39
N ARG A 130 0.66 4.36 -9.52
CA ARG A 130 -0.31 5.46 -9.55
C ARG A 130 0.33 6.75 -9.07
N SER A 131 0.19 7.77 -9.91
CA SER A 131 0.50 9.15 -9.56
C SER A 131 -0.25 9.54 -8.28
N LEU A 132 0.34 10.44 -7.50
CA LEU A 132 -0.40 11.04 -6.38
C LEU A 132 -1.60 11.81 -6.93
N PRO A 133 -2.78 11.77 -6.27
CA PRO A 133 -3.97 12.51 -6.69
C PRO A 133 -3.87 14.01 -6.34
N TYR A 134 -2.77 14.63 -6.76
CA TYR A 134 -2.45 16.04 -6.60
C TYR A 134 -2.23 16.66 -7.97
N ALA A 135 -2.38 17.98 -8.10
CA ALA A 135 -2.05 18.66 -9.35
C ALA A 135 -0.53 18.54 -9.61
N ASP A 136 -0.12 18.28 -10.87
CA ASP A 136 1.27 18.09 -11.32
C ASP A 136 2.19 17.39 -10.30
N PRO A 137 1.95 16.11 -9.94
CA PRO A 137 2.61 15.47 -8.80
C PRO A 137 4.12 15.28 -8.99
N GLY A 138 4.62 15.21 -10.23
CA GLY A 138 6.05 15.09 -10.53
C GLY A 138 6.90 16.34 -10.19
N ARG A 139 6.24 17.45 -9.83
CA ARG A 139 6.87 18.71 -9.41
C ARG A 139 6.78 18.95 -7.90
N LEU A 140 6.06 18.09 -7.17
CA LEU A 140 5.92 18.18 -5.73
C LEU A 140 7.10 17.51 -5.03
N VAL A 141 7.75 18.28 -4.16
CA VAL A 141 8.89 17.83 -3.37
C VAL A 141 8.63 18.04 -1.89
N ARG A 142 9.22 17.18 -1.06
CA ARG A 142 9.38 17.40 0.38
C ARG A 142 10.75 18.00 0.62
N ILE A 143 10.80 19.07 1.39
CA ILE A 143 12.04 19.70 1.84
C ILE A 143 12.31 19.26 3.29
N HIS A 144 13.55 18.94 3.60
CA HIS A 144 13.98 18.47 4.91
C HIS A 144 15.34 19.04 5.28
N THR A 145 15.65 19.05 6.58
CA THR A 145 17.02 19.31 7.03
C THR A 145 17.81 18.00 6.95
N ASP A 146 19.02 18.08 6.39
CA ASP A 146 19.97 16.99 6.26
C ASP A 146 21.16 17.29 7.16
N ALA A 147 21.29 16.58 8.28
CA ALA A 147 22.43 16.69 9.17
C ALA A 147 22.98 15.27 9.42
N PRO A 148 23.89 14.80 8.55
CA PRO A 148 24.33 13.41 8.54
C PRO A 148 24.76 12.91 9.93
N PRO A 149 24.31 11.72 10.36
CA PRO A 149 23.58 10.71 9.59
C PRO A 149 22.04 10.89 9.56
N ASN A 150 21.50 11.96 10.15
CA ASN A 150 20.08 12.14 10.39
C ASN A 150 19.41 13.10 9.40
N ARG A 151 18.14 12.82 9.09
CA ARG A 151 17.25 13.75 8.37
C ARG A 151 16.06 14.08 9.25
N PHE A 152 15.74 15.36 9.40
CA PHE A 152 14.64 15.79 10.27
C PHE A 152 13.74 16.85 9.60
N PRO A 153 12.53 17.06 10.13
CA PRO A 153 11.62 18.10 9.65
C PRO A 153 12.20 19.51 9.83
N PHE A 154 11.59 20.50 9.21
CA PHE A 154 11.94 21.90 9.40
C PHE A 154 11.45 22.43 10.75
N SER A 155 12.10 23.48 11.23
CA SER A 155 11.55 24.34 12.26
C SER A 155 10.66 25.46 11.70
N ILE A 156 9.95 26.18 12.58
CA ILE A 156 9.22 27.39 12.19
C ILE A 156 10.18 28.44 11.61
N ALA A 157 11.37 28.60 12.22
CA ALA A 157 12.39 29.53 11.74
C ALA A 157 12.84 29.19 10.32
N ASP A 158 13.10 27.91 10.04
CA ASP A 158 13.51 27.43 8.71
C ASP A 158 12.40 27.66 7.68
N TYR A 159 11.15 27.35 8.02
CA TYR A 159 10.01 27.54 7.12
C TYR A 159 9.78 29.02 6.78
N LEU A 160 9.83 29.92 7.77
CA LEU A 160 9.70 31.37 7.55
C LEU A 160 10.84 31.93 6.69
N ALA A 161 12.08 31.49 6.97
CA ALA A 161 13.24 31.86 6.15
C ALA A 161 13.09 31.39 4.71
N LEU A 162 12.71 30.12 4.50
CA LEU A 162 12.45 29.57 3.17
C LEU A 162 11.33 30.35 2.46
N ARG A 163 10.20 30.61 3.14
CA ARG A 163 9.06 31.35 2.57
C ARG A 163 9.46 32.73 2.06
N SER A 164 10.32 33.43 2.79
CA SER A 164 10.72 34.80 2.47
C SER A 164 11.84 34.91 1.42
N GLN A 165 12.66 33.87 1.24
CA GLN A 165 13.89 33.97 0.43
C GLN A 165 13.90 33.09 -0.83
N GLN A 166 13.03 32.07 -0.91
CA GLN A 166 13.02 31.14 -2.05
C GLN A 166 12.52 31.81 -3.33
N THR A 167 13.09 31.40 -4.47
CA THR A 167 12.67 31.82 -5.81
C THR A 167 12.41 30.66 -6.75
N GLN A 168 12.85 29.44 -6.41
CA GLN A 168 12.76 28.27 -7.31
C GLN A 168 11.42 27.51 -7.22
N PHE A 169 10.57 27.82 -6.24
CA PHE A 169 9.28 27.17 -6.03
C PHE A 169 8.13 28.13 -6.35
N GLU A 170 7.09 27.63 -7.02
CA GLU A 170 5.86 28.39 -7.27
C GLU A 170 5.16 28.72 -5.95
N GLN A 171 5.06 27.72 -5.08
CA GLN A 171 4.46 27.83 -3.76
C GLN A 171 5.11 26.81 -2.83
N ILE A 172 5.13 27.16 -1.54
CA ILE A 172 5.56 26.28 -0.47
C ILE A 172 4.50 26.21 0.61
N ALA A 173 4.42 25.08 1.29
CA ALA A 173 3.53 24.86 2.41
C ALA A 173 4.21 24.06 3.51
N ALA A 174 3.73 24.22 4.73
CA ALA A 174 4.15 23.43 5.87
C ALA A 174 2.95 22.76 6.50
N TYR A 175 3.17 21.58 7.09
CA TYR A 175 2.18 20.95 7.95
C TYR A 175 2.83 20.18 9.10
N ALA A 176 2.06 19.99 10.16
CA ALA A 176 2.39 19.13 11.28
C ALA A 176 1.15 18.36 11.74
N VAL A 177 1.37 17.25 12.43
CA VAL A 177 0.30 16.53 13.13
C VAL A 177 -0.31 17.47 14.16
N ARG A 178 -1.64 17.51 14.23
CA ARG A 178 -2.39 18.31 15.18
C ARG A 178 -3.55 17.49 15.73
N VAL A 179 -3.43 17.05 16.97
CA VAL A 179 -4.54 16.45 17.70
C VAL A 179 -5.29 17.56 18.41
N MET A 180 -6.62 17.55 18.32
CA MET A 180 -7.48 18.54 18.97
C MET A 180 -8.61 17.86 19.74
N ALA A 181 -9.17 18.54 20.73
CA ALA A 181 -10.39 18.12 21.42
C ALA A 181 -11.59 18.80 20.74
N TYR A 182 -12.44 18.00 20.10
CA TYR A 182 -13.74 18.44 19.61
C TYR A 182 -14.80 18.26 20.70
N THR A 183 -15.75 19.18 20.79
CA THR A 183 -16.92 19.01 21.64
C THR A 183 -18.18 19.56 20.99
N ASP A 184 -19.28 18.85 21.16
CA ASP A 184 -20.63 19.30 20.81
C ASP A 184 -21.36 19.97 22.00
N GLY A 185 -20.66 20.13 23.13
CA GLY A 185 -21.20 20.65 24.39
C GLY A 185 -21.61 19.57 25.39
N THR A 186 -21.75 18.31 24.96
CA THR A 186 -22.12 17.17 25.82
C THR A 186 -21.00 16.14 25.94
N VAL A 187 -20.32 15.86 24.82
CA VAL A 187 -19.22 14.91 24.74
C VAL A 187 -17.96 15.63 24.26
N ALA A 188 -16.81 15.21 24.78
CA ALA A 188 -15.50 15.64 24.30
C ALA A 188 -14.81 14.45 23.62
N GLU A 189 -14.41 14.63 22.37
CA GLU A 189 -13.75 13.62 21.55
C GLU A 189 -12.38 14.11 21.09
N ARG A 190 -11.40 13.20 21.07
CA ARG A 190 -10.07 13.47 20.54
C ARG A 190 -10.08 13.22 19.04
N VAL A 191 -9.95 14.29 18.26
CA VAL A 191 -9.93 14.25 16.78
C VAL A 191 -8.52 14.41 16.25
N GLN A 192 -8.22 13.72 15.14
CA GLN A 192 -6.92 13.83 14.49
C GLN A 192 -6.99 14.84 13.34
N GLY A 193 -5.99 15.69 13.24
CA GLY A 193 -5.94 16.67 12.17
C GLY A 193 -4.53 17.14 11.87
N ARG A 194 -4.47 18.18 11.04
CA ARG A 194 -3.21 18.84 10.70
C ARG A 194 -3.27 20.33 10.96
N GLY A 195 -2.20 20.83 11.57
CA GLY A 195 -1.87 22.24 11.50
C GLY A 195 -1.16 22.46 10.17
N VAL A 196 -1.70 23.33 9.32
CA VAL A 196 -1.19 23.56 7.95
C VAL A 196 -0.89 25.03 7.72
N SER A 197 0.01 25.37 6.80
CA SER A 197 0.07 26.74 6.28
C SER A 197 -1.17 27.04 5.45
N TRP A 198 -1.55 28.32 5.33
CA TRP A 198 -2.70 28.72 4.51
C TRP A 198 -2.55 28.34 3.02
N THR A 199 -1.31 28.14 2.53
CA THR A 199 -0.99 27.68 1.17
C THR A 199 -1.05 26.15 0.98
N TYR A 200 -1.40 25.38 2.00
CA TYR A 200 -1.27 23.92 1.96
C TYR A 200 -2.07 23.25 0.85
N PHE A 201 -3.37 23.54 0.78
CA PHE A 201 -4.25 22.96 -0.22
C PHE A 201 -3.94 23.50 -1.62
N SER A 202 -3.60 24.79 -1.75
CA SER A 202 -3.18 25.39 -3.02
C SER A 202 -1.89 24.76 -3.59
N VAL A 203 -0.89 24.50 -2.74
CA VAL A 203 0.35 23.81 -3.13
C VAL A 203 0.04 22.42 -3.66
N LEU A 204 -0.88 21.67 -3.04
CA LEU A 204 -1.26 20.32 -3.47
C LEU A 204 -2.26 20.32 -4.63
N GLY A 205 -2.88 21.47 -4.93
CA GLY A 205 -3.95 21.58 -5.91
C GLY A 205 -5.26 20.92 -5.46
N VAL A 206 -5.44 20.75 -4.15
CA VAL A 206 -6.68 20.20 -3.56
C VAL A 206 -7.63 21.37 -3.34
N LYS A 207 -8.88 21.26 -3.80
CA LYS A 207 -9.90 22.28 -3.58
C LYS A 207 -11.00 21.72 -2.68
N PRO A 208 -11.45 22.46 -1.66
CA PRO A 208 -12.66 22.09 -0.91
C PRO A 208 -13.84 21.91 -1.87
N ALA A 209 -14.61 20.85 -1.66
CA ALA A 209 -15.82 20.56 -2.45
C ALA A 209 -16.97 21.50 -2.09
N ILE A 210 -16.98 21.99 -0.84
CA ILE A 210 -17.96 22.94 -0.31
C ILE A 210 -17.19 24.04 0.41
N GLY A 211 -17.61 25.29 0.25
CA GLY A 211 -17.02 26.45 0.92
C GLY A 211 -15.77 26.98 0.19
N ARG A 212 -14.80 27.47 0.96
CA ARG A 212 -13.55 28.07 0.45
C ARG A 212 -12.31 27.41 1.04
N ASP A 213 -11.19 27.62 0.35
CA ASP A 213 -9.85 27.33 0.88
C ASP A 213 -9.43 28.39 1.92
N PHE A 214 -8.32 28.14 2.62
CA PHE A 214 -7.69 29.10 3.50
C PHE A 214 -7.17 30.32 2.73
N THR A 215 -7.21 31.47 3.38
CA THR A 215 -6.63 32.73 2.89
C THR A 215 -5.41 33.11 3.71
N GLU A 216 -4.64 34.06 3.21
CA GLU A 216 -3.49 34.58 3.96
C GLU A 216 -3.90 35.16 5.33
N GLU A 217 -5.10 35.75 5.45
CA GLU A 217 -5.60 36.27 6.73
C GLU A 217 -5.80 35.17 7.77
N ASP A 218 -6.31 33.99 7.39
CA ASP A 218 -6.50 32.87 8.32
C ASP A 218 -5.15 32.40 8.92
N GLY A 219 -4.05 32.58 8.17
CA GLY A 219 -2.69 32.23 8.58
C GLY A 219 -1.88 33.33 9.26
N LYS A 220 -2.44 34.55 9.42
CA LYS A 220 -1.76 35.65 10.14
C LYS A 220 -1.94 35.52 11.65
N PRO A 221 -0.92 35.83 12.47
CA PRO A 221 -1.07 35.93 13.92
C PRO A 221 -2.23 36.84 14.31
N GLY A 222 -3.17 36.31 15.10
CA GLY A 222 -4.38 37.03 15.52
C GLY A 222 -5.50 37.06 14.47
N GLY A 223 -5.32 36.41 13.32
CA GLY A 223 -6.34 36.25 12.30
C GLY A 223 -7.49 35.33 12.73
N PRO A 224 -8.55 35.21 11.91
CA PRO A 224 -9.71 34.38 12.21
C PRO A 224 -9.33 32.90 12.38
N LEU A 225 -9.98 32.23 13.34
CA LEU A 225 -9.83 30.79 13.53
C LEU A 225 -10.72 30.06 12.51
N ALA A 226 -10.10 29.60 11.42
CA ALA A 226 -10.76 28.83 10.37
C ALA A 226 -10.45 27.33 10.49
N VAL A 227 -11.37 26.49 10.02
CA VAL A 227 -11.15 25.04 9.92
C VAL A 227 -11.74 24.50 8.61
N ILE A 228 -11.01 23.60 7.97
CA ILE A 228 -11.50 22.78 6.85
C ILE A 228 -11.67 21.35 7.35
N LEU A 229 -12.81 20.74 7.07
CA LEU A 229 -13.18 19.42 7.57
C LEU A 229 -13.03 18.35 6.49
N SER A 230 -12.73 17.11 6.91
CA SER A 230 -12.90 15.96 6.03
C SER A 230 -14.40 15.72 5.78
N ARG A 231 -14.72 15.09 4.64
CA ARG A 231 -16.10 14.73 4.32
C ARG A 231 -16.71 13.82 5.39
N THR A 232 -15.91 12.88 5.88
CA THR A 232 -16.32 11.90 6.92
C THR A 232 -16.70 12.59 8.23
N PHE A 233 -15.84 13.49 8.73
CA PHE A 233 -16.12 14.23 9.97
C PHE A 233 -17.36 15.12 9.84
N TRP A 234 -17.48 15.84 8.72
CA TRP A 234 -18.65 16.68 8.46
C TRP A 234 -19.96 15.87 8.38
N GLN A 235 -19.93 14.66 7.83
CA GLN A 235 -21.09 13.76 7.78
C GLN A 235 -21.42 13.18 9.16
N GLN A 236 -20.44 12.66 9.88
CA GLN A 236 -20.64 11.95 11.14
C GLN A 236 -21.01 12.89 12.28
N HIS A 237 -20.31 14.02 12.43
CA HIS A 237 -20.46 14.92 13.57
C HIS A 237 -21.38 16.12 13.28
N LEU A 238 -21.47 16.55 12.01
CA LEU A 238 -22.27 17.71 11.63
C LEU A 238 -23.48 17.35 10.75
N GLY A 239 -23.74 16.05 10.56
CA GLY A 239 -24.90 15.52 9.84
C GLY A 239 -24.91 15.81 8.33
N GLY A 240 -23.76 16.20 7.76
CA GLY A 240 -23.67 16.55 6.33
C GLY A 240 -24.47 17.79 5.94
N ARG A 241 -24.73 18.70 6.89
CA ARG A 241 -25.57 19.87 6.63
C ARG A 241 -24.76 21.06 6.13
N ALA A 242 -25.20 21.66 5.03
CA ALA A 242 -24.53 22.81 4.40
C ALA A 242 -24.65 24.10 5.24
N ASP A 243 -25.65 24.21 6.11
CA ASP A 243 -25.86 25.36 7.00
C ASP A 243 -24.79 25.48 8.11
N ARG A 244 -23.95 24.44 8.28
CA ARG A 244 -22.81 24.45 9.19
C ARG A 244 -21.59 25.17 8.62
N ILE A 245 -21.54 25.40 7.31
CA ILE A 245 -20.46 26.19 6.69
C ILE A 245 -20.64 27.66 7.11
N GLY A 246 -19.55 28.31 7.52
CA GLY A 246 -19.54 29.64 8.09
C GLY A 246 -19.97 29.71 9.56
N LYS A 247 -20.26 28.57 10.21
CA LYS A 247 -20.58 28.50 11.64
C LYS A 247 -19.40 27.98 12.46
N PRO A 248 -19.26 28.40 13.72
CA PRO A 248 -18.20 27.91 14.59
C PRO A 248 -18.49 26.49 15.10
N ILE A 249 -17.44 25.68 15.20
CA ILE A 249 -17.37 24.44 15.98
C ILE A 249 -16.36 24.61 17.11
N GLN A 250 -16.56 23.90 18.22
CA GLN A 250 -15.65 24.00 19.38
C GLN A 250 -14.49 23.02 19.22
N LEU A 251 -13.29 23.56 19.07
CA LEU A 251 -12.04 22.82 19.04
C LEU A 251 -11.05 23.42 20.03
N ASP A 252 -10.44 22.60 20.88
CA ASP A 252 -9.52 23.02 21.94
C ASP A 252 -10.09 24.17 22.81
N GLY A 253 -11.41 24.16 23.03
CA GLY A 253 -12.11 25.19 23.81
C GLY A 253 -12.22 26.55 23.13
N ALA A 254 -12.00 26.64 21.82
CA ALA A 254 -12.22 27.84 21.02
C ALA A 254 -13.17 27.56 19.84
N GLY A 255 -13.90 28.59 19.41
CA GLY A 255 -14.75 28.53 18.24
C GLY A 255 -13.94 28.67 16.94
N TYR A 256 -13.88 27.60 16.16
CA TYR A 256 -13.29 27.58 14.81
C TYR A 256 -14.40 27.61 13.76
N THR A 257 -14.37 28.58 12.87
CA THR A 257 -15.36 28.71 11.79
C THR A 257 -15.09 27.69 10.70
N VAL A 258 -16.09 26.88 10.38
CA VAL A 258 -15.98 25.89 9.28
C VAL A 258 -16.01 26.64 7.95
N VAL A 259 -14.87 26.75 7.27
CA VAL A 259 -14.77 27.51 6.01
C VAL A 259 -14.91 26.62 4.77
N GLY A 260 -14.66 25.32 4.91
CA GLY A 260 -14.82 24.38 3.81
C GLY A 260 -14.81 22.91 4.22
N VAL A 261 -15.23 22.06 3.28
CA VAL A 261 -15.24 20.60 3.42
C VAL A 261 -14.51 19.99 2.24
N LEU A 262 -13.58 19.08 2.51
CA LEU A 262 -12.82 18.39 1.48
C LEU A 262 -13.71 17.43 0.65
N PRO A 263 -13.34 17.17 -0.62
CA PRO A 263 -13.97 16.10 -1.40
C PRO A 263 -13.75 14.73 -0.75
N GLU A 264 -14.45 13.71 -1.24
CA GLU A 264 -14.28 12.33 -0.79
C GLU A 264 -12.96 11.72 -1.25
N ALA A 265 -12.58 12.00 -2.50
CA ALA A 265 -11.30 11.62 -3.04
C ALA A 265 -10.23 12.65 -2.61
N VAL A 266 -9.48 12.29 -1.57
CA VAL A 266 -8.32 13.07 -1.11
C VAL A 266 -7.02 12.26 -1.23
N GLY A 267 -5.91 12.98 -1.25
CA GLY A 267 -4.59 12.38 -1.29
C GLY A 267 -4.15 11.75 0.03
N PRO A 268 -3.00 11.06 0.00
CA PRO A 268 -2.48 10.33 1.15
C PRO A 268 -2.10 11.23 2.34
N LEU A 269 -1.81 12.51 2.12
CA LEU A 269 -1.49 13.43 3.22
C LEU A 269 -2.73 13.82 4.02
N GLU A 270 -3.90 13.89 3.37
CA GLU A 270 -5.17 14.29 3.97
C GLU A 270 -5.98 13.10 4.50
N ARG A 271 -5.72 11.90 3.97
CA ARG A 271 -6.44 10.69 4.34
C ARG A 271 -6.24 10.36 5.83
N GLY A 272 -7.33 9.96 6.50
CA GLY A 272 -7.33 9.63 7.93
C GLY A 272 -7.20 10.85 8.85
N GLN A 273 -7.32 12.08 8.32
CA GLN A 273 -7.39 13.30 9.11
C GLN A 273 -8.84 13.79 9.13
N ASP A 274 -9.33 14.17 10.30
CA ASP A 274 -10.69 14.68 10.51
C ASP A 274 -10.81 16.15 10.12
N LEU A 275 -9.76 16.93 10.38
CA LEU A 275 -9.76 18.38 10.20
C LEU A 275 -8.38 18.97 9.90
N PHE A 276 -8.39 20.20 9.38
CA PHE A 276 -7.21 20.99 9.04
C PHE A 276 -7.42 22.40 9.59
N VAL A 277 -6.42 22.93 10.28
CA VAL A 277 -6.43 24.29 10.82
C VAL A 277 -5.20 25.07 10.34
N PRO A 278 -5.34 26.33 9.92
CA PRO A 278 -4.22 27.14 9.52
C PRO A 278 -3.38 27.50 10.74
N VAL A 279 -2.08 27.25 10.67
CA VAL A 279 -1.10 27.62 11.69
C VAL A 279 -0.72 29.07 11.47
N GLN A 280 -0.97 29.87 12.49
CA GLN A 280 -0.55 31.27 12.55
C GLN A 280 0.91 31.34 13.01
N PHE A 281 1.85 31.24 12.06
CA PHE A 281 3.28 31.19 12.36
C PHE A 281 3.81 32.52 12.91
N VAL A 282 4.56 32.45 14.00
CA VAL A 282 5.31 33.57 14.58
C VAL A 282 6.80 33.22 14.65
N THR A 283 7.67 34.22 14.54
CA THR A 283 9.12 34.00 14.64
C THR A 283 9.46 33.43 16.02
N PRO A 284 10.05 32.22 16.11
CA PRO A 284 10.38 31.63 17.39
C PRO A 284 11.64 32.29 18.00
N PRO A 285 11.83 32.25 19.33
CA PRO A 285 13.01 32.81 20.00
C PRO A 285 14.27 31.94 19.83
N ARG A 286 14.14 30.74 19.27
CA ARG A 286 15.23 29.79 18.98
C ARG A 286 14.90 29.00 17.71
N LYS A 287 15.90 28.33 17.10
CA LYS A 287 15.70 27.59 15.83
C LYS A 287 14.69 26.46 15.99
N GLY A 288 14.94 25.51 16.89
CA GLY A 288 14.03 24.38 17.15
C GLY A 288 12.71 24.79 17.83
N PRO A 289 11.69 23.93 17.87
CA PRO A 289 11.69 22.51 17.49
C PRO A 289 11.57 22.25 15.98
N PHE A 290 11.99 21.06 15.56
CA PHE A 290 12.02 20.59 14.18
C PHE A 290 10.89 19.58 13.92
N PHE A 291 9.70 20.07 13.61
CA PHE A 291 8.48 19.24 13.51
C PHE A 291 7.61 19.54 12.28
N LEU A 292 7.95 20.58 11.50
CA LEU A 292 7.21 20.95 10.30
C LEU A 292 7.68 20.13 9.11
N THR A 293 6.77 19.38 8.51
CA THR A 293 7.00 18.85 7.17
C THR A 293 6.73 19.95 6.16
N VAL A 294 7.72 20.25 5.32
CA VAL A 294 7.59 21.26 4.26
C VAL A 294 7.43 20.57 2.92
N VAL A 295 6.41 20.97 2.18
CA VAL A 295 6.16 20.56 0.81
C VAL A 295 6.20 21.77 -0.10
N ALA A 296 6.74 21.60 -1.30
CA ALA A 296 6.88 22.68 -2.26
C ALA A 296 6.60 22.19 -3.68
N ARG A 297 6.14 23.10 -4.53
CA ARG A 297 5.95 22.86 -5.95
C ARG A 297 7.06 23.58 -6.72
N LEU A 298 7.92 22.82 -7.40
CA LEU A 298 8.94 23.38 -8.30
C LEU A 298 8.28 24.17 -9.44
N LYS A 299 8.88 25.26 -9.90
CA LYS A 299 8.47 25.96 -11.13
C LYS A 299 8.45 25.02 -12.35
N ARG A 300 7.63 25.35 -13.35
CA ARG A 300 7.43 24.48 -14.54
C ARG A 300 8.73 24.20 -15.31
N ASP A 301 9.60 25.19 -15.36
CA ASP A 301 10.93 25.21 -15.96
C ASP A 301 12.07 25.09 -14.94
N GLY A 302 11.73 24.82 -13.66
CA GLY A 302 12.69 24.79 -12.57
C GLY A 302 13.59 23.57 -12.58
N SER A 303 14.91 23.79 -12.51
CA SER A 303 15.89 22.72 -12.35
C SER A 303 15.98 22.28 -10.89
N ARG A 304 15.96 20.96 -10.66
CA ARG A 304 16.12 20.37 -9.33
C ARG A 304 17.46 20.70 -8.70
N ALA A 305 18.52 20.71 -9.49
CA ALA A 305 19.87 21.05 -9.03
C ALA A 305 19.92 22.50 -8.56
N THR A 306 19.34 23.43 -9.33
CA THR A 306 19.27 24.84 -8.96
C THR A 306 18.44 25.08 -7.70
N ALA A 307 17.33 24.37 -7.54
CA ALA A 307 16.52 24.42 -6.31
C ALA A 307 17.32 23.95 -5.08
N VAL A 308 18.09 22.87 -5.18
CA VAL A 308 18.95 22.38 -4.09
C VAL A 308 20.04 23.39 -3.74
N GLU A 309 20.69 23.99 -4.74
CA GLU A 309 21.69 25.03 -4.49
C GLU A 309 21.11 26.27 -3.80
N GLU A 310 19.88 26.69 -4.17
CA GLU A 310 19.17 27.77 -3.46
C GLU A 310 18.89 27.38 -2.01
N LEU A 311 18.40 26.17 -1.75
CA LEU A 311 18.17 25.67 -0.39
C LEU A 311 19.45 25.69 0.45
N HIS A 312 20.57 25.26 -0.12
CA HIS A 312 21.88 25.32 0.52
C HIS A 312 22.31 26.77 0.80
N ALA A 313 22.12 27.68 -0.15
CA ALA A 313 22.44 29.09 0.01
C ALA A 313 21.63 29.78 1.11
N ILE A 314 20.31 29.52 1.17
CA ILE A 314 19.44 30.06 2.22
C ILE A 314 19.87 29.51 3.60
N ASN A 315 20.08 28.21 3.72
CA ASN A 315 20.51 27.59 4.98
C ASN A 315 21.85 28.19 5.47
N ARG A 316 22.85 28.33 4.58
CA ARG A 316 24.14 28.97 4.91
C ARG A 316 23.97 30.41 5.40
N ARG A 317 23.04 31.17 4.82
CA ARG A 317 22.78 32.56 5.20
C ARG A 317 22.15 32.69 6.58
N ILE A 318 21.21 31.80 6.92
CA ILE A 318 20.49 31.88 8.21
C ILE A 318 21.21 31.14 9.35
N PHE A 319 22.12 30.22 9.04
CA PHE A 319 22.82 29.42 10.05
C PHE A 319 23.49 30.27 11.15
N PRO A 320 24.22 31.36 10.85
CA PRO A 320 24.83 32.20 11.87
C PRO A 320 23.84 32.81 12.86
N LEU A 321 22.61 33.13 12.43
CA LEU A 321 21.56 33.71 13.29
C LEU A 321 21.12 32.74 14.39
N TRP A 322 21.25 31.44 14.13
CA TRP A 322 20.74 30.39 14.98
C TRP A 322 21.81 29.57 15.70
N ARG A 323 23.08 29.93 15.53
CA ARG A 323 24.25 29.17 16.02
C ARG A 323 24.18 28.86 17.52
N ALA A 324 23.64 29.79 18.31
CA ALA A 324 23.45 29.63 19.76
C ALA A 324 22.44 28.53 20.14
N SER A 325 21.49 28.23 19.24
CA SER A 325 20.44 27.23 19.46
C SER A 325 20.58 25.98 18.59
N TYR A 326 21.51 26.00 17.62
CA TYR A 326 21.74 24.93 16.65
C TYR A 326 23.17 25.03 16.10
N GLN A 327 24.03 24.07 16.46
CA GLN A 327 25.48 24.18 16.27
C GLN A 327 26.09 23.28 15.18
N ASP A 328 25.27 22.46 14.50
CA ASP A 328 25.76 21.58 13.42
C ASP A 328 25.98 22.37 12.12
N ASP A 329 27.24 22.60 11.79
CA ASP A 329 27.65 23.37 10.60
C ASP A 329 27.64 22.56 9.30
N LYS A 330 27.56 21.23 9.40
CA LYS A 330 27.41 20.30 8.27
C LYS A 330 25.96 20.18 7.83
N ALA A 331 25.03 20.60 8.68
CA ALA A 331 23.62 20.55 8.38
C ALA A 331 23.25 21.46 7.20
N THR A 332 22.55 20.88 6.24
CA THR A 332 22.05 21.58 5.06
C THR A 332 20.57 21.29 4.85
N TRP A 333 19.98 21.88 3.81
CA TRP A 333 18.61 21.59 3.39
C TRP A 333 18.63 20.77 2.11
N GLY A 334 17.88 19.67 2.10
CA GLY A 334 17.72 18.78 0.96
C GLY A 334 16.26 18.67 0.54
N MET A 335 16.04 18.04 -0.62
CA MET A 335 14.69 17.74 -1.09
C MET A 335 14.60 16.35 -1.71
N VAL A 336 13.42 15.75 -1.59
CA VAL A 336 13.07 14.47 -2.21
C VAL A 336 11.70 14.57 -2.86
N ASP A 337 11.41 13.69 -3.82
CA ASP A 337 10.08 13.60 -4.39
C ASP A 337 9.01 13.33 -3.33
N LEU A 338 7.88 14.02 -3.43
CA LEU A 338 6.77 13.81 -2.50
C LEU A 338 6.28 12.36 -2.57
N GLN A 339 6.26 11.77 -3.77
CA GLN A 339 5.89 10.37 -3.97
C GLN A 339 6.85 9.42 -3.23
N SER A 340 8.16 9.63 -3.34
CA SER A 340 9.17 8.83 -2.63
C SER A 340 9.06 9.00 -1.11
N TYR A 341 8.71 10.19 -0.63
CA TYR A 341 8.46 10.42 0.80
C TYR A 341 7.21 9.69 1.32
N VAL A 342 6.10 9.75 0.59
CA VAL A 342 4.83 9.12 1.00
C VAL A 342 4.91 7.60 0.96
N ILE A 343 5.59 7.05 -0.04
CA ILE A 343 5.72 5.60 -0.20
C ILE A 343 6.81 5.04 0.71
N GLY A 344 7.85 5.83 0.99
CA GLY A 344 9.06 5.33 1.65
C GLY A 344 9.83 4.35 0.78
N ASP A 345 10.75 3.59 1.40
CA ASP A 345 11.57 2.58 0.71
C ASP A 345 10.84 1.22 0.56
N VAL A 346 9.56 1.26 0.19
CA VAL A 346 8.73 0.05 0.01
C VAL A 346 9.00 -0.59 -1.35
N ARG A 347 9.68 0.11 -2.26
CA ARG A 347 9.96 -0.37 -3.63
C ARG A 347 10.70 -1.70 -3.62
N ALA A 348 11.76 -1.85 -2.83
CA ALA A 348 12.55 -3.07 -2.77
C ALA A 348 11.75 -4.27 -2.21
N ILE A 349 11.00 -4.04 -1.13
CA ILE A 349 10.17 -5.08 -0.50
C ILE A 349 9.04 -5.49 -1.46
N ALA A 350 8.41 -4.53 -2.12
CA ALA A 350 7.31 -4.79 -3.02
C ALA A 350 7.77 -5.48 -4.32
N THR A 351 8.92 -5.10 -4.90
CA THR A 351 9.48 -5.81 -6.06
C THR A 351 9.89 -7.23 -5.72
N LEU A 352 10.50 -7.44 -4.54
CA LEU A 352 10.82 -8.78 -4.05
C LEU A 352 9.57 -9.63 -3.86
N ALA A 353 8.52 -9.06 -3.26
CA ALA A 353 7.24 -9.74 -3.07
C ALA A 353 6.59 -10.11 -4.41
N LEU A 354 6.57 -9.21 -5.40
CA LEU A 354 6.02 -9.47 -6.74
C LEU A 354 6.79 -10.57 -7.45
N PHE A 355 8.13 -10.55 -7.38
CA PHE A 355 8.95 -11.59 -7.97
C PHE A 355 8.69 -12.95 -7.32
N ALA A 356 8.59 -12.99 -5.98
CA ALA A 356 8.31 -14.22 -5.25
C ALA A 356 6.95 -14.82 -5.64
N VAL A 357 5.87 -14.03 -5.70
CA VAL A 357 4.55 -14.55 -6.09
C VAL A 357 4.47 -14.93 -7.57
N ALA A 358 5.21 -14.24 -8.45
CA ALA A 358 5.33 -14.63 -9.86
C ALA A 358 6.03 -15.99 -10.02
N LEU A 359 7.07 -16.27 -9.23
CA LEU A 359 7.71 -17.60 -9.18
C LEU A 359 6.76 -18.69 -8.66
N VAL A 360 5.95 -18.38 -7.64
CA VAL A 360 4.91 -19.31 -7.15
C VAL A 360 3.89 -19.62 -8.24
N TRP A 361 3.46 -18.62 -9.01
CA TRP A 361 2.58 -18.82 -10.17
C TRP A 361 3.24 -19.71 -11.24
N LEU A 362 4.53 -19.52 -11.55
CA LEU A 362 5.27 -20.38 -12.48
C LEU A 362 5.38 -21.82 -12.00
N ILE A 363 5.57 -22.04 -10.69
CA ILE A 363 5.54 -23.37 -10.08
C ILE A 363 4.15 -24.02 -10.25
N ALA A 364 3.07 -23.25 -10.01
CA ALA A 364 1.72 -23.75 -10.20
C ALA A 364 1.44 -24.13 -11.67
N CYS A 365 1.89 -23.33 -12.63
CA CYS A 365 1.82 -23.66 -14.06
C CYS A 365 2.61 -24.94 -14.39
N THR A 366 3.82 -25.10 -13.84
CA THR A 366 4.64 -26.30 -14.03
C THR A 366 3.95 -27.56 -13.49
N ASN A 367 3.32 -27.46 -12.32
CA ASN A 367 2.51 -28.54 -11.74
C ASN A 367 1.30 -28.89 -12.62
N ALA A 368 0.58 -27.87 -13.10
CA ALA A 368 -0.54 -28.06 -14.01
C ALA A 368 -0.11 -28.76 -15.31
N SER A 369 1.02 -28.35 -15.91
CA SER A 369 1.62 -29.00 -17.08
C SER A 369 1.90 -30.48 -16.83
N ASN A 370 2.52 -30.82 -15.68
CA ASN A 370 2.84 -32.20 -15.33
C ASN A 370 1.58 -33.07 -15.21
N LEU A 371 0.52 -32.55 -14.58
CA LEU A 371 -0.76 -33.25 -14.46
C LEU A 371 -1.46 -33.43 -15.81
N LEU A 372 -1.41 -32.42 -16.67
CA LEU A 372 -2.03 -32.48 -18.01
C LEU A 372 -1.27 -33.41 -18.95
N VAL A 373 0.06 -33.44 -18.90
CA VAL A 373 0.86 -34.43 -19.64
C VAL A 373 0.47 -35.85 -19.22
N ALA A 374 0.35 -36.13 -17.92
CA ALA A 374 -0.10 -37.43 -17.42
C ALA A 374 -1.52 -37.80 -17.86
N ARG A 375 -2.40 -36.81 -18.00
CA ARG A 375 -3.78 -37.01 -18.49
C ARG A 375 -3.84 -37.25 -20.00
N VAL A 376 -3.04 -36.54 -20.79
CA VAL A 376 -2.95 -36.76 -22.25
C VAL A 376 -2.37 -38.14 -22.56
N THR A 377 -1.36 -38.60 -21.81
CA THR A 377 -0.82 -39.96 -21.98
C THR A 377 -1.85 -41.04 -21.65
N GLY A 378 -2.70 -40.83 -20.63
CA GLY A 378 -3.82 -41.72 -20.34
C GLY A 378 -4.91 -41.75 -21.42
N ARG A 379 -5.07 -40.65 -22.17
CA ARG A 379 -6.06 -40.50 -23.25
C ARG A 379 -5.50 -40.76 -24.65
N ARG A 380 -4.29 -41.32 -24.76
CA ARG A 380 -3.58 -41.48 -26.04
C ARG A 380 -4.36 -42.33 -27.06
N ARG A 381 -5.10 -43.35 -26.61
CA ARG A 381 -5.95 -44.20 -27.47
C ARG A 381 -7.12 -43.42 -28.08
N GLU A 382 -7.77 -42.55 -27.30
CA GLU A 382 -8.86 -41.68 -27.78
C GLU A 382 -8.35 -40.73 -28.88
N LEU A 383 -7.19 -40.11 -28.64
CA LEU A 383 -6.56 -39.18 -29.59
C LEU A 383 -6.09 -39.90 -30.87
N ALA A 384 -5.57 -41.12 -30.75
CA ALA A 384 -5.18 -41.94 -31.91
C ALA A 384 -6.39 -42.34 -32.77
N VAL A 385 -7.53 -42.69 -32.16
CA VAL A 385 -8.78 -42.98 -32.88
C VAL A 385 -9.28 -41.74 -33.61
N ARG A 386 -9.24 -40.55 -32.99
CA ARG A 386 -9.62 -39.29 -33.66
C ARG A 386 -8.71 -38.96 -34.85
N ALA A 387 -7.40 -39.21 -34.72
CA ALA A 387 -6.45 -39.04 -35.81
C ALA A 387 -6.72 -40.03 -36.96
N ALA A 388 -7.05 -41.30 -36.64
CA ALA A 388 -7.42 -42.31 -37.62
C ALA A 388 -8.73 -41.99 -38.36
N LEU A 389 -9.66 -41.28 -37.71
CA LEU A 389 -10.90 -40.75 -38.31
C LEU A 389 -10.69 -39.46 -39.12
N GLY A 390 -9.44 -39.04 -39.36
CA GLY A 390 -9.12 -37.90 -40.22
C GLY A 390 -9.00 -36.55 -39.51
N ALA A 391 -8.94 -36.49 -38.18
CA ALA A 391 -8.71 -35.23 -37.48
C ALA A 391 -7.29 -34.69 -37.75
N SER A 392 -7.19 -33.45 -38.23
CA SER A 392 -5.91 -32.79 -38.44
C SER A 392 -5.16 -32.54 -37.12
N ARG A 393 -3.82 -32.48 -37.16
CA ARG A 393 -2.98 -32.16 -35.98
C ARG A 393 -3.39 -30.83 -35.33
N GLY A 394 -3.74 -29.83 -36.15
CA GLY A 394 -4.23 -28.54 -35.67
C GLY A 394 -5.53 -28.64 -34.87
N ARG A 395 -6.46 -29.53 -35.27
CA ARG A 395 -7.71 -29.75 -34.53
C ARG A 395 -7.46 -30.38 -33.15
N VAL A 396 -6.51 -31.30 -33.04
CA VAL A 396 -6.12 -31.90 -31.75
C VAL A 396 -5.45 -30.87 -30.83
N VAL A 397 -4.54 -30.05 -31.38
CA VAL A 397 -3.89 -28.96 -30.64
C VAL A 397 -4.91 -27.94 -30.16
N ARG A 398 -5.84 -27.50 -31.03
CA ARG A 398 -6.91 -26.54 -30.67
C ARG A 398 -7.79 -27.09 -29.56
N TYR A 399 -8.19 -28.36 -29.64
CA TYR A 399 -8.98 -29.01 -28.60
C TYR A 399 -8.25 -29.02 -27.24
N LEU A 400 -6.94 -29.35 -27.21
CA LEU A 400 -6.15 -29.35 -25.97
C LEU A 400 -5.95 -27.93 -25.42
N LEU A 401 -5.76 -26.93 -26.29
CA LEU A 401 -5.67 -25.53 -25.89
C LEU A 401 -7.02 -25.01 -25.35
N ALA A 402 -8.15 -25.42 -25.93
CA ALA A 402 -9.48 -25.08 -25.43
C ALA A 402 -9.73 -25.68 -24.04
N GLU A 403 -9.29 -26.93 -23.81
CA GLU A 403 -9.36 -27.57 -22.49
C GLU A 403 -8.47 -26.85 -21.45
N SER A 404 -7.27 -26.42 -21.85
CA SER A 404 -6.39 -25.63 -20.98
C SER A 404 -6.92 -24.23 -20.71
N LEU A 405 -7.56 -23.59 -21.68
CA LEU A 405 -8.20 -22.29 -21.51
C LEU A 405 -9.33 -22.36 -20.46
N LEU A 406 -10.16 -23.40 -20.50
CA LEU A 406 -11.22 -23.61 -19.49
C LEU A 406 -10.65 -23.75 -18.08
N LEU A 407 -9.54 -24.50 -17.92
CA LEU A 407 -8.83 -24.62 -16.66
C LEU A 407 -8.25 -23.28 -16.19
N ALA A 408 -7.65 -22.51 -17.09
CA ALA A 408 -7.10 -21.20 -16.77
C ALA A 408 -8.18 -20.20 -16.37
N VAL A 409 -9.33 -20.19 -17.06
CA VAL A 409 -10.48 -19.35 -16.71
C VAL A 409 -11.07 -19.75 -15.35
N GLY A 410 -11.18 -21.05 -15.06
CA GLY A 410 -11.59 -21.54 -13.74
C GLY A 410 -10.61 -21.11 -12.64
N ALA A 411 -9.30 -21.22 -12.90
CA ALA A 411 -8.26 -20.73 -11.99
C ALA A 411 -8.34 -19.21 -11.79
N ALA A 412 -8.57 -18.45 -12.86
CA ALA A 412 -8.73 -16.99 -12.79
C ALA A 412 -9.95 -16.59 -11.95
N ALA A 413 -11.07 -17.32 -12.04
CA ALA A 413 -12.24 -17.06 -11.20
C ALA A 413 -11.93 -17.19 -9.70
N ILE A 414 -11.20 -18.24 -9.30
CA ILE A 414 -10.69 -18.40 -7.93
C ILE A 414 -9.69 -17.29 -7.60
N GLY A 415 -8.77 -16.99 -8.52
CA GLY A 415 -7.77 -15.94 -8.37
C GLY A 415 -8.40 -14.57 -8.11
N VAL A 416 -9.46 -14.20 -8.82
CA VAL A 416 -10.22 -12.96 -8.60
C VAL A 416 -10.86 -12.94 -7.21
N ALA A 417 -11.47 -14.05 -6.77
CA ALA A 417 -12.08 -14.14 -5.44
C ALA A 417 -11.04 -13.96 -4.32
N LEU A 418 -9.90 -14.66 -4.43
CA LEU A 418 -8.77 -14.51 -3.53
C LEU A 418 -8.18 -13.10 -3.59
N ALA A 419 -8.14 -12.49 -4.78
CA ALA A 419 -7.62 -11.14 -4.94
C ALA A 419 -8.48 -10.10 -4.21
N ARG A 420 -9.81 -10.23 -4.28
CA ARG A 420 -10.73 -9.38 -3.52
C ARG A 420 -10.59 -9.58 -2.01
N LEU A 421 -10.51 -10.84 -1.56
CA LEU A 421 -10.29 -11.16 -0.15
C LEU A 421 -8.98 -10.56 0.36
N GLY A 422 -7.88 -10.79 -0.36
CA GLY A 422 -6.55 -10.30 0.01
C GLY A 422 -6.48 -8.78 0.00
N ALA A 423 -7.07 -8.11 -1.00
CA ALA A 423 -7.16 -6.64 -1.01
C ALA A 423 -7.97 -6.10 0.17
N GLY A 424 -9.06 -6.77 0.56
CA GLY A 424 -9.84 -6.43 1.76
C GLY A 424 -9.02 -6.53 3.04
N LEU A 425 -8.31 -7.66 3.22
CA LEU A 425 -7.43 -7.87 4.37
C LEU A 425 -6.29 -6.84 4.43
N LEU A 426 -5.68 -6.49 3.29
CA LEU A 426 -4.65 -5.44 3.22
C LEU A 426 -5.21 -4.05 3.56
N ARG A 427 -6.46 -3.75 3.18
CA ARG A 427 -7.11 -2.49 3.53
C ARG A 427 -7.37 -2.38 5.03
N GLU A 428 -7.84 -3.45 5.65
CA GLU A 428 -8.24 -3.44 7.06
C GLU A 428 -7.03 -3.55 8.01
N PHE A 429 -6.17 -4.55 7.80
CA PHE A 429 -5.02 -4.80 8.68
C PHE A 429 -3.74 -4.12 8.21
N GLY A 430 -3.63 -3.84 6.91
CA GLY A 430 -2.42 -3.24 6.33
C GLY A 430 -2.39 -1.71 6.43
N ALA A 431 -3.51 -1.02 6.73
CA ALA A 431 -3.56 0.45 6.76
C ALA A 431 -2.56 1.10 7.72
N SER A 432 -2.17 0.40 8.80
CA SER A 432 -1.17 0.89 9.75
C SER A 432 0.28 0.68 9.30
N TYR A 433 0.52 -0.12 8.25
CA TYR A 433 1.85 -0.57 7.85
C TYR A 433 2.20 -0.22 6.40
N PHE A 434 1.22 -0.24 5.50
CA PHE A 434 1.38 0.05 4.09
C PHE A 434 0.71 1.39 3.74
N PRO A 435 1.42 2.33 3.10
CA PRO A 435 0.80 3.55 2.63
C PRO A 435 -0.21 3.23 1.52
N ARG A 436 -1.28 4.02 1.42
CA ARG A 436 -2.28 3.97 0.33
C ARG A 436 -3.05 2.65 0.19
N THR A 437 -3.21 1.84 1.25
CA THR A 437 -3.99 0.59 1.18
C THR A 437 -5.44 0.78 0.73
N GLY A 438 -6.06 1.91 1.09
CA GLY A 438 -7.41 2.27 0.64
C GLY A 438 -7.56 2.43 -0.88
N GLU A 439 -6.46 2.61 -1.62
CA GLU A 439 -6.46 2.74 -3.09
C GLU A 439 -6.25 1.40 -3.81
N ILE A 440 -6.04 0.29 -3.09
CA ILE A 440 -5.84 -1.05 -3.67
C ILE A 440 -7.15 -1.51 -4.30
N VAL A 441 -7.35 -1.26 -5.59
CA VAL A 441 -8.54 -1.65 -6.35
C VAL A 441 -8.15 -2.56 -7.51
N ILE A 442 -9.11 -3.36 -7.98
CA ILE A 442 -8.95 -4.14 -9.22
C ILE A 442 -9.49 -3.27 -10.36
N ASP A 443 -8.60 -2.54 -11.03
CA ASP A 443 -8.91 -1.64 -12.14
C ASP A 443 -8.22 -2.10 -13.45
N GLY A 444 -8.17 -1.22 -14.46
CA GLY A 444 -7.67 -1.56 -15.81
C GLY A 444 -6.31 -2.26 -15.83
N PRO A 445 -5.24 -1.69 -15.26
CA PRO A 445 -3.93 -2.34 -15.18
C PRO A 445 -3.96 -3.73 -14.52
N VAL A 446 -4.68 -3.86 -13.40
CA VAL A 446 -4.81 -5.13 -12.68
C VAL A 446 -5.60 -6.16 -13.48
N LEU A 447 -6.64 -5.73 -14.20
CA LEU A 447 -7.42 -6.58 -15.11
C LEU A 447 -6.56 -7.05 -16.29
N TRP A 448 -5.73 -6.18 -16.87
CA TRP A 448 -4.79 -6.57 -17.93
C TRP A 448 -3.75 -7.57 -17.44
N LEU A 449 -3.22 -7.39 -16.23
CA LEU A 449 -2.37 -8.39 -15.61
C LEU A 449 -3.11 -9.72 -15.46
N LEU A 450 -4.36 -9.71 -14.98
CA LEU A 450 -5.14 -10.92 -14.77
C LEU A 450 -5.41 -11.67 -16.08
N VAL A 451 -5.75 -10.92 -17.14
CA VAL A 451 -5.87 -11.47 -18.51
C VAL A 451 -4.53 -12.06 -18.97
N GLY A 452 -3.43 -11.35 -18.76
CA GLY A 452 -2.08 -11.80 -19.09
C GLY A 452 -1.67 -13.07 -18.35
N LEU A 453 -1.92 -13.14 -17.03
CA LEU A 453 -1.66 -14.33 -16.22
C LEU A 453 -2.54 -15.51 -16.64
N THR A 454 -3.81 -15.27 -16.97
CA THR A 454 -4.74 -16.31 -17.44
C THR A 454 -4.30 -16.87 -18.79
N ALA A 455 -4.02 -15.99 -19.76
CA ALA A 455 -3.53 -16.37 -21.08
C ALA A 455 -2.17 -17.07 -21.00
N GLY A 456 -1.25 -16.53 -20.20
CA GLY A 456 0.05 -17.13 -19.92
C GLY A 456 -0.06 -18.52 -19.30
N SER A 457 -0.99 -18.70 -18.36
CA SER A 457 -1.25 -20.01 -17.74
C SER A 457 -1.75 -21.01 -18.78
N ALA A 458 -2.78 -20.65 -19.56
CA ALA A 458 -3.33 -21.50 -20.61
C ALA A 458 -2.28 -21.89 -21.66
N LEU A 459 -1.38 -20.97 -22.01
CA LEU A 459 -0.28 -21.23 -22.95
C LEU A 459 0.76 -22.16 -22.34
N LEU A 460 1.25 -21.86 -21.13
CA LEU A 460 2.33 -22.60 -20.46
C LEU A 460 1.94 -24.07 -20.23
N PHE A 461 0.74 -24.34 -19.74
CA PHE A 461 0.29 -25.71 -19.47
C PHE A 461 -0.53 -26.35 -20.59
N GLY A 462 -0.96 -25.59 -21.61
CA GLY A 462 -1.65 -26.12 -22.79
C GLY A 462 -0.74 -26.48 -23.94
N LEU A 463 0.31 -25.69 -24.20
CA LEU A 463 1.21 -25.93 -25.32
C LEU A 463 2.10 -27.15 -25.10
N VAL A 464 2.55 -27.37 -23.85
CA VAL A 464 3.39 -28.51 -23.49
C VAL A 464 2.69 -29.85 -23.81
N PRO A 465 1.47 -30.14 -23.33
CA PRO A 465 0.74 -31.35 -23.73
C PRO A 465 0.36 -31.38 -25.21
N ALA A 466 0.05 -30.22 -25.84
CA ALA A 466 -0.40 -30.17 -27.23
C ALA A 466 0.69 -30.56 -28.25
N ILE A 467 1.93 -30.12 -28.03
CA ILE A 467 3.08 -30.53 -28.85
C ILE A 467 3.35 -32.05 -28.67
N HIS A 468 3.17 -32.58 -27.47
CA HIS A 468 3.46 -33.99 -27.18
C HIS A 468 2.35 -34.95 -27.63
N GLY A 469 1.08 -34.53 -27.53
CA GLY A 469 -0.07 -35.35 -27.92
C GLY A 469 -0.25 -35.51 -29.43
N SER A 470 0.42 -34.67 -30.24
CA SER A 470 0.25 -34.63 -31.71
C SER A 470 1.38 -35.30 -32.51
N GLY A 471 2.47 -35.74 -31.85
CA GLY A 471 3.75 -36.09 -32.50
C GLY A 471 4.16 -37.57 -32.54
N GLY A 472 3.26 -38.53 -32.77
CA GLY A 472 3.64 -39.95 -32.91
C GLY A 472 2.95 -40.68 -34.07
N PRO A 473 3.60 -41.65 -34.74
CA PRO A 473 2.93 -42.52 -35.72
C PRO A 473 1.74 -43.25 -35.08
N VAL A 474 0.60 -43.23 -35.77
CA VAL A 474 -0.64 -43.87 -35.31
C VAL A 474 -0.46 -45.40 -35.18
N GLU A 475 0.43 -45.98 -36.00
CA GLU A 475 0.74 -47.42 -36.01
C GLU A 475 1.45 -47.92 -34.74
N ASP A 476 2.44 -47.17 -34.24
CA ASP A 476 3.14 -47.50 -32.99
C ASP A 476 2.20 -47.45 -31.76
N SER A 477 1.19 -46.58 -31.84
CA SER A 477 0.23 -46.35 -30.77
C SER A 477 -0.79 -47.49 -30.63
N LEU A 478 -1.09 -48.19 -31.73
CA LEU A 478 -2.06 -49.28 -31.80
C LEU A 478 -1.42 -50.65 -31.50
N ARG A 479 -0.13 -50.84 -31.82
CA ARG A 479 0.62 -52.10 -31.58
C ARG A 479 1.16 -52.27 -30.15
N ALA A 480 1.21 -51.22 -29.34
CA ALA A 480 1.87 -51.22 -28.03
C ALA A 480 1.16 -51.98 -26.88
N SER A 481 0.18 -52.85 -27.14
CA SER A 481 -0.64 -53.47 -26.08
C SER A 481 0.05 -54.55 -25.23
N GLY A 482 1.33 -54.88 -25.44
CA GLY A 482 1.95 -56.08 -24.82
C GLY A 482 3.24 -55.89 -24.03
N ARG A 483 3.96 -54.76 -24.12
CA ARG A 483 5.22 -54.56 -23.39
C ARG A 483 5.25 -53.18 -22.75
N SER A 484 5.52 -53.18 -21.44
CA SER A 484 5.70 -52.02 -20.56
C SER A 484 6.07 -50.74 -21.30
N SER A 485 5.19 -49.75 -21.20
CA SER A 485 5.29 -48.40 -21.72
C SER A 485 6.57 -47.68 -21.31
N THR A 486 7.66 -47.85 -22.05
CA THR A 486 8.74 -46.86 -22.06
C THR A 486 8.25 -45.68 -22.91
N GLY A 487 7.57 -44.73 -22.26
CA GLY A 487 7.22 -43.46 -22.88
C GLY A 487 8.45 -42.84 -23.57
N ALA A 488 8.26 -42.24 -24.75
CA ALA A 488 9.32 -41.65 -25.55
C ALA A 488 10.34 -40.90 -24.68
N VAL A 489 11.64 -41.12 -24.91
CA VAL A 489 12.76 -40.56 -24.13
C VAL A 489 12.61 -39.05 -23.91
N SER A 490 12.04 -38.34 -24.88
CA SER A 490 11.69 -36.91 -24.83
C SER A 490 10.74 -36.55 -23.69
N VAL A 491 9.67 -37.33 -23.45
CA VAL A 491 8.68 -37.11 -22.37
C VAL A 491 9.33 -37.25 -21.00
N ARG A 492 10.19 -38.26 -20.83
CA ARG A 492 10.92 -38.47 -19.58
C ARG A 492 11.95 -37.37 -19.32
N ARG A 493 12.60 -36.85 -20.38
CA ARG A 493 13.55 -35.72 -20.29
C ARG A 493 12.84 -34.43 -19.92
N LEU A 494 11.72 -34.11 -20.57
CA LEU A 494 10.96 -32.90 -20.26
C LEU A 494 10.39 -32.93 -18.84
N ARG A 495 9.79 -34.05 -18.41
CA ARG A 495 9.31 -34.19 -17.03
C ARG A 495 10.44 -34.02 -16.02
N ARG A 496 11.63 -34.56 -16.29
CA ARG A 496 12.82 -34.34 -15.44
C ARG A 496 13.24 -32.88 -15.37
N ILE A 497 13.22 -32.15 -16.49
CA ILE A 497 13.54 -30.71 -16.54
C ILE A 497 12.48 -29.92 -15.76
N LEU A 498 11.18 -30.17 -15.98
CA LEU A 498 10.08 -29.50 -15.28
C LEU A 498 10.19 -29.71 -13.76
N VAL A 499 10.35 -30.96 -13.33
CA VAL A 499 10.52 -31.29 -11.90
C VAL A 499 11.81 -30.66 -11.35
N GLY A 500 12.93 -30.72 -12.07
CA GLY A 500 14.19 -30.09 -11.66
C GLY A 500 14.07 -28.57 -11.49
N SER A 501 13.43 -27.89 -12.45
CA SER A 501 13.17 -26.44 -12.37
C SER A 501 12.24 -26.08 -11.22
N GLN A 502 11.23 -26.90 -10.95
CA GLN A 502 10.34 -26.71 -9.81
C GLN A 502 11.10 -26.79 -8.49
N PHE A 503 11.95 -27.80 -8.30
CA PHE A 503 12.79 -27.91 -7.10
C PHE A 503 13.78 -26.74 -6.99
N ALA A 504 14.38 -26.31 -8.10
CA ALA A 504 15.32 -25.19 -8.13
C ALA A 504 14.66 -23.84 -7.76
N ILE A 505 13.37 -23.64 -8.09
CA ILE A 505 12.62 -22.43 -7.74
C ILE A 505 12.02 -22.55 -6.32
N ALA A 506 11.45 -23.71 -5.98
CA ALA A 506 10.74 -23.91 -4.71
C ALA A 506 11.69 -23.91 -3.51
N THR A 507 12.90 -24.44 -3.65
CA THR A 507 13.84 -24.56 -2.51
C THR A 507 14.28 -23.18 -1.98
N PRO A 508 14.76 -22.22 -2.81
CA PRO A 508 15.08 -20.88 -2.34
C PRO A 508 13.86 -20.14 -1.76
N LEU A 509 12.68 -20.24 -2.40
CA LEU A 509 11.45 -19.63 -1.88
C LEU A 509 11.07 -20.17 -0.51
N LEU A 510 11.19 -21.48 -0.29
CA LEU A 510 10.93 -22.10 0.99
C LEU A 510 11.94 -21.66 2.06
N VAL A 511 13.22 -21.51 1.70
CA VAL A 511 14.25 -20.97 2.60
C VAL A 511 13.93 -19.53 2.98
N VAL A 512 13.60 -18.67 2.00
CA VAL A 512 13.24 -17.25 2.27
C VAL A 512 11.98 -17.17 3.14
N ALA A 513 10.94 -17.95 2.83
CA ALA A 513 9.73 -18.00 3.65
C ALA A 513 10.02 -18.50 5.08
N GLY A 514 10.86 -19.52 5.23
CA GLY A 514 11.31 -20.04 6.52
C GLY A 514 12.09 -19.01 7.31
N LEU A 515 13.02 -18.27 6.69
CA LEU A 515 13.77 -17.19 7.31
C LEU A 515 12.88 -16.02 7.72
N LEU A 516 11.89 -15.65 6.90
CA LEU A 516 10.91 -14.61 7.25
C LEU A 516 10.05 -15.02 8.44
N LEU A 517 9.56 -16.26 8.48
CA LEU A 517 8.83 -16.80 9.63
C LEU A 517 9.71 -16.89 10.88
N ALA A 518 10.98 -17.30 10.72
CA ALA A 518 11.94 -17.32 11.81
C ALA A 518 12.23 -15.92 12.34
N SER A 519 12.41 -14.93 11.45
CA SER A 519 12.61 -13.52 11.80
C SER A 519 11.39 -12.93 12.51
N LEU A 520 10.17 -13.21 12.03
CA LEU A 520 8.94 -12.80 12.70
C LEU A 520 8.81 -13.44 14.09
N ASN A 521 9.15 -14.72 14.23
CA ASN A 521 9.16 -15.42 15.50
C ASN A 521 10.26 -14.87 16.45
N GLN A 522 11.40 -14.43 15.92
CA GLN A 522 12.42 -13.72 16.70
C GLN A 522 11.90 -12.34 17.15
N LEU A 523 11.24 -11.59 16.27
CA LEU A 523 10.67 -10.28 16.59
C LEU A 523 9.64 -10.36 17.71
N GLY A 524 8.81 -11.41 17.72
CA GLY A 524 7.85 -11.69 18.80
C GLY A 524 8.48 -12.11 20.14
N ARG A 525 9.79 -12.42 20.15
CA ARG A 525 10.57 -12.78 21.34
C ARG A 525 11.55 -11.69 21.77
N VAL A 526 11.60 -10.57 21.06
CA VAL A 526 12.42 -9.42 21.48
C VAL A 526 11.95 -8.98 22.86
N ASP A 527 12.91 -8.87 23.78
CA ASP A 527 12.63 -8.31 25.09
C ASP A 527 12.19 -6.84 24.91
N LEU A 528 10.93 -6.59 25.26
CA LEU A 528 10.33 -5.26 25.18
C LEU A 528 10.94 -4.31 26.22
N GLY A 529 11.52 -4.87 27.29
CA GLY A 529 12.01 -4.12 28.43
C GLY A 529 10.91 -3.70 29.42
N PHE A 530 9.65 -3.98 29.11
CA PHE A 530 8.48 -3.73 29.96
C PHE A 530 7.48 -4.89 29.89
N ASN A 531 6.54 -4.95 30.85
CA ASN A 531 5.50 -5.97 30.89
C ASN A 531 4.17 -5.45 30.27
N PRO A 532 3.77 -5.93 29.08
CA PRO A 532 2.54 -5.50 28.42
C PRO A 532 1.27 -6.19 28.95
N ARG A 533 1.39 -7.22 29.81
CA ARG A 533 0.23 -8.00 30.26
C ARG A 533 -0.68 -7.18 31.16
N ASN A 534 -1.99 -7.24 30.88
CA ASN A 534 -3.07 -6.55 31.58
C ASN A 534 -2.92 -5.02 31.66
N VAL A 535 -2.27 -4.40 30.66
CA VAL A 535 -2.15 -2.95 30.55
C VAL A 535 -3.15 -2.42 29.52
N LEU A 536 -4.02 -1.50 29.95
CA LEU A 536 -4.91 -0.72 29.11
C LEU A 536 -4.31 0.66 28.88
N THR A 537 -4.43 1.19 27.66
CA THR A 537 -3.92 2.54 27.32
C THR A 537 -5.03 3.39 26.70
N GLY A 538 -4.93 4.70 26.86
CA GLY A 538 -5.82 5.70 26.28
C GLY A 538 -5.09 7.03 26.09
N GLY A 539 -5.68 7.97 25.36
CA GLY A 539 -5.10 9.29 25.14
C GLY A 539 -6.10 10.37 25.54
N ILE A 540 -5.67 11.31 26.37
CA ILE A 540 -6.46 12.46 26.79
C ILE A 540 -5.73 13.74 26.35
N LEU A 541 -6.48 14.65 25.76
CA LEU A 541 -5.98 15.96 25.36
C LEU A 541 -6.58 17.02 26.30
N LEU A 542 -5.74 17.83 26.94
CA LEU A 542 -6.20 18.96 27.73
C LEU A 542 -6.02 20.26 26.92
N PRO A 543 -7.10 20.97 26.57
CA PRO A 543 -6.99 22.23 25.86
C PRO A 543 -6.31 23.31 26.71
N ALA A 544 -5.19 23.83 26.21
CA ALA A 544 -4.39 24.83 26.92
C ALA A 544 -5.18 26.14 27.22
N ARG A 545 -6.22 26.45 26.43
CA ARG A 545 -7.10 27.61 26.68
C ARG A 545 -8.01 27.44 27.89
N GLN A 546 -8.32 26.20 28.27
CA GLN A 546 -9.24 25.88 29.38
C GLN A 546 -8.50 25.42 30.65
N TYR A 547 -7.34 24.78 30.47
CA TYR A 547 -6.53 24.20 31.54
C TYR A 547 -5.20 24.97 31.69
N SER A 548 -5.13 25.83 32.70
CA SER A 548 -3.85 26.38 33.19
C SER A 548 -2.97 25.26 33.78
N ASP A 549 -1.67 25.50 33.95
CA ASP A 549 -0.74 24.51 34.52
C ASP A 549 -1.23 23.97 35.88
N SER A 550 -1.77 24.83 36.74
CA SER A 550 -2.35 24.43 38.03
C SER A 550 -3.60 23.58 37.88
N ARG A 551 -4.51 23.96 36.95
CA ARG A 551 -5.75 23.23 36.69
C ARG A 551 -5.49 21.88 36.03
N ALA A 552 -4.51 21.80 35.13
CA ALA A 552 -4.07 20.56 34.51
C ALA A 552 -3.48 19.61 35.56
N GLY A 553 -2.64 20.12 36.47
CA GLY A 553 -2.12 19.33 37.59
C GLY A 553 -3.22 18.72 38.45
N ALA A 554 -4.20 19.54 38.86
CA ALA A 554 -5.35 19.09 39.65
C ALA A 554 -6.23 18.08 38.88
N PHE A 555 -6.42 18.27 37.57
CA PHE A 555 -7.13 17.31 36.73
C PHE A 555 -6.44 15.95 36.71
N TRP A 556 -5.12 15.91 36.51
CA TRP A 556 -4.36 14.66 36.47
C TRP A 556 -4.37 13.94 37.83
N ASP A 557 -4.25 14.67 38.93
CA ASP A 557 -4.37 14.12 40.29
C ASP A 557 -5.74 13.45 40.50
N GLU A 558 -6.81 14.17 40.17
CA GLU A 558 -8.17 13.67 40.35
C GLU A 558 -8.48 12.50 39.41
N LEU A 559 -8.01 12.56 38.16
CA LEU A 559 -8.15 11.47 37.21
C LEU A 559 -7.42 10.21 37.70
N GLN A 560 -6.17 10.35 38.19
CA GLN A 560 -5.42 9.21 38.73
C GLN A 560 -6.20 8.56 39.87
N ARG A 561 -6.66 9.37 40.83
CA ARG A 561 -7.40 8.92 42.02
C ARG A 561 -8.68 8.18 41.63
N ARG A 562 -9.43 8.68 40.65
CA ARG A 562 -10.67 8.04 40.17
C ARG A 562 -10.40 6.73 39.45
N VAL A 563 -9.37 6.69 38.59
CA VAL A 563 -9.03 5.48 37.83
C VAL A 563 -8.52 4.38 38.76
N GLU A 564 -7.67 4.72 39.74
CA GLU A 564 -7.18 3.78 40.75
C GLU A 564 -8.30 3.25 41.67
N ALA A 565 -9.38 4.03 41.86
CA ALA A 565 -10.55 3.59 42.63
C ALA A 565 -11.47 2.62 41.88
N ILE A 566 -11.27 2.41 40.57
CA ILE A 566 -12.08 1.46 39.79
C ILE A 566 -11.74 0.03 40.23
N PRO A 567 -12.72 -0.80 40.63
CA PRO A 567 -12.47 -2.18 41.00
C PRO A 567 -11.74 -2.95 39.91
N GLY A 568 -10.63 -3.59 40.27
CA GLY A 568 -9.78 -4.34 39.34
C GLY A 568 -8.63 -3.54 38.72
N VAL A 569 -8.53 -2.22 38.94
CA VAL A 569 -7.33 -1.44 38.58
C VAL A 569 -6.29 -1.55 39.70
N SER A 570 -5.05 -1.91 39.34
CA SER A 570 -3.95 -2.05 40.31
C SER A 570 -3.08 -0.80 40.43
N ALA A 571 -2.95 -0.03 39.34
CA ALA A 571 -2.16 1.19 39.27
C ALA A 571 -2.55 2.01 38.03
N ALA A 572 -2.40 3.34 38.12
CA ALA A 572 -2.52 4.25 36.99
C ALA A 572 -1.26 5.14 36.88
N ALA A 573 -0.84 5.41 35.64
CA ALA A 573 0.25 6.32 35.35
C ALA A 573 -0.02 7.08 34.05
N PHE A 574 0.58 8.25 33.90
CA PHE A 574 0.49 9.06 32.69
C PHE A 574 1.86 9.26 32.06
N SER A 575 1.88 9.32 30.73
CA SER A 575 3.07 9.64 29.96
C SER A 575 2.71 10.30 28.63
N ASP A 576 3.63 11.07 28.05
CA ASP A 576 3.49 11.60 26.68
C ASP A 576 3.98 10.63 25.59
N ALA A 577 4.47 9.45 25.98
CA ALA A 577 4.92 8.39 25.07
C ALA A 577 4.49 7.00 25.56
N ARG A 578 4.32 6.06 24.62
CA ARG A 578 4.06 4.64 24.91
C ARG A 578 5.09 3.75 24.22
N PRO A 579 5.77 2.85 24.94
CA PRO A 579 6.60 1.85 24.29
C PRO A 579 5.71 0.78 23.60
N PRO A 580 6.19 0.11 22.55
CA PRO A 580 7.54 0.19 22.01
C PRO A 580 7.77 1.23 20.91
N ASN A 581 6.74 1.95 20.45
CA ASN A 581 6.78 2.71 19.19
C ASN A 581 5.89 3.98 19.11
N ASP A 582 5.62 4.63 20.23
CA ASP A 582 4.80 5.87 20.26
C ASP A 582 5.53 6.96 21.05
N VAL A 583 6.59 7.52 20.47
CA VAL A 583 7.30 8.69 21.00
C VAL A 583 7.36 9.80 19.96
N ASN A 584 6.93 10.99 20.34
CA ASN A 584 6.93 12.17 19.46
C ASN A 584 8.03 13.18 19.81
N ASN A 585 8.63 13.05 21.00
CA ASN A 585 9.64 13.97 21.51
C ASN A 585 11.02 13.35 21.42
N PHE A 586 11.73 13.66 20.33
CA PHE A 586 13.16 13.41 20.18
C PHE A 586 13.89 14.72 20.43
N ASN A 587 14.81 14.69 21.39
CA ASN A 587 15.46 15.90 21.85
C ASN A 587 16.97 15.70 21.89
N ASN A 588 17.68 16.74 21.48
CA ASN A 588 19.12 16.81 21.60
C ASN A 588 19.53 17.25 23.01
N PHE A 589 20.77 16.92 23.40
CA PHE A 589 21.38 17.36 24.65
C PHE A 589 22.90 17.40 24.54
N ASP A 590 23.55 18.12 25.45
CA ASP A 590 24.99 18.13 25.66
C ASP A 590 25.32 17.65 27.08
N LEU A 591 26.35 16.81 27.21
CA LEU A 591 26.86 16.35 28.49
C LEU A 591 27.90 17.34 29.02
N GLU A 592 27.93 17.55 30.34
CA GLU A 592 28.96 18.38 30.99
C GLU A 592 30.36 17.76 30.85
N ASP A 593 30.47 16.45 31.11
CA ASP A 593 31.75 15.73 31.09
C ASP A 593 32.23 15.36 29.68
N ALA A 594 31.36 15.44 28.68
CA ALA A 594 31.62 15.06 27.29
C ALA A 594 30.82 15.95 26.33
N PRO A 595 31.10 17.27 26.28
CA PRO A 595 30.35 18.19 25.44
C PRO A 595 30.54 17.86 23.96
N THR A 596 29.48 18.05 23.16
CA THR A 596 29.57 17.86 21.71
C THR A 596 30.57 18.88 21.13
N PRO A 597 31.53 18.45 20.29
CA PRO A 597 32.45 19.38 19.65
C PRO A 597 31.70 20.40 18.78
N SER A 598 32.21 21.63 18.74
CA SER A 598 31.65 22.68 17.87
C SER A 598 31.55 22.19 16.42
N GLY A 599 30.44 22.49 15.75
CA GLY A 599 30.15 22.06 14.37
C GLY A 599 29.53 20.68 14.25
N GLN A 600 29.46 19.89 15.33
CA GLN A 600 28.88 18.54 15.29
C GLN A 600 27.42 18.50 15.77
N SER A 601 26.66 17.56 15.21
CA SER A 601 25.33 17.18 15.68
C SER A 601 25.38 16.69 17.13
N GLN A 602 24.57 17.30 17.98
CA GLN A 602 24.34 16.82 19.35
C GLN A 602 23.64 15.46 19.34
N PRO A 603 23.90 14.58 20.32
CA PRO A 603 23.17 13.34 20.48
C PRO A 603 21.67 13.57 20.63
N VAL A 604 20.86 12.80 19.90
CA VAL A 604 19.40 12.81 19.98
C VAL A 604 18.92 11.49 20.56
N VAL A 605 18.00 11.57 21.53
CA VAL A 605 17.34 10.41 22.14
C VAL A 605 15.86 10.73 22.40
N PRO A 606 15.00 9.70 22.51
CA PRO A 606 13.65 9.82 23.06
C PRO A 606 13.66 10.49 24.44
N TRP A 607 12.83 11.53 24.59
CA TRP A 607 12.55 12.20 25.86
C TRP A 607 11.10 11.96 26.24
N VAL A 608 10.88 11.27 27.35
CA VAL A 608 9.55 10.83 27.79
C VAL A 608 9.21 11.51 29.10
N SER A 609 8.05 12.16 29.14
CA SER A 609 7.47 12.71 30.35
C SER A 609 6.66 11.62 31.04
N VAL A 610 6.87 11.39 32.34
CA VAL A 610 6.21 10.33 33.10
C VAL A 610 5.76 10.82 34.48
N THR A 611 4.70 10.20 35.01
CA THR A 611 4.38 10.24 36.45
C THR A 611 5.20 9.22 37.25
N PRO A 612 5.43 9.43 38.56
CA PRO A 612 6.19 8.50 39.40
C PRO A 612 5.79 7.01 39.30
N GLY A 613 4.48 6.72 39.23
CA GLY A 613 3.97 5.34 39.15
C GLY A 613 4.25 4.62 37.82
N TYR A 614 4.77 5.33 36.81
CA TYR A 614 4.99 4.80 35.47
C TYR A 614 5.96 3.62 35.43
N PHE A 615 7.11 3.76 36.12
CA PHE A 615 8.14 2.73 36.15
C PHE A 615 7.62 1.44 36.77
N GLN A 616 6.92 1.55 37.90
CA GLN A 616 6.32 0.39 38.58
C GLN A 616 5.20 -0.24 37.75
N LEU A 617 4.34 0.59 37.13
CA LEU A 617 3.27 0.11 36.27
C LEU A 617 3.81 -0.68 35.10
N LEU A 618 4.87 -0.22 34.43
CA LEU A 618 5.47 -0.97 33.32
C LEU A 618 6.42 -2.10 33.76
N GLY A 619 6.77 -2.17 35.04
CA GLY A 619 7.72 -3.16 35.57
C GLY A 619 9.17 -2.85 35.21
N LEU A 620 9.51 -1.56 35.07
CA LEU A 620 10.88 -1.10 34.84
C LEU A 620 11.66 -1.16 36.16
N ASN A 621 12.73 -1.96 36.17
CA ASN A 621 13.51 -2.19 37.38
C ASN A 621 14.55 -1.08 37.58
N LEU A 622 14.64 -0.53 38.79
CA LEU A 622 15.72 0.38 39.18
C LEU A 622 17.04 -0.39 39.25
N VAL A 623 18.04 0.10 38.52
CA VAL A 623 19.40 -0.48 38.45
C VAL A 623 20.33 0.27 39.41
N ARG A 624 20.26 1.60 39.42
CA ARG A 624 21.07 2.49 40.27
C ARG A 624 20.33 3.80 40.57
N GLY A 625 20.69 4.47 41.66
CA GLY A 625 20.15 5.76 42.05
C GLY A 625 18.73 5.65 42.64
N ARG A 626 17.83 6.53 42.21
CA ARG A 626 16.42 6.57 42.63
C ARG A 626 15.47 6.84 41.45
N LEU A 627 14.21 6.45 41.59
CA LEU A 627 13.16 6.81 40.65
C LEU A 627 12.65 8.25 40.89
N LEU A 628 11.90 8.77 39.92
CA LEU A 628 11.19 10.03 40.06
C LEU A 628 10.05 9.89 41.08
N ASP A 629 9.90 10.88 41.95
CA ASP A 629 8.84 10.93 42.95
C ASP A 629 8.10 12.28 42.96
N LYS A 630 7.19 12.47 43.93
CA LYS A 630 6.36 13.68 44.02
C LYS A 630 7.18 14.97 44.23
N ARG A 631 8.39 14.89 44.81
CA ARG A 631 9.26 16.06 45.02
C ARG A 631 9.85 16.58 43.72
N ASP A 632 10.02 15.68 42.75
CA ASP A 632 10.50 16.01 41.40
C ASP A 632 9.38 16.58 40.51
N ALA A 633 8.15 16.69 41.01
CA ALA A 633 7.00 17.20 40.26
C ALA A 633 6.88 18.73 40.29
N VAL A 634 7.34 19.38 41.35
CA VAL A 634 7.21 20.82 41.54
C VAL A 634 8.57 21.39 41.90
N LEU A 635 9.35 21.72 40.88
CA LEU A 635 10.67 22.31 41.05
C LEU A 635 10.67 23.82 40.71
N PRO A 636 11.43 24.64 41.46
CA PRO A 636 11.73 26.02 41.08
C PRO A 636 12.33 26.09 39.67
N ALA A 637 12.11 27.20 38.96
CA ALA A 637 12.60 27.37 37.59
C ALA A 637 14.15 27.34 37.48
N THR A 638 14.86 27.54 38.59
CA THR A 638 16.33 27.53 38.68
C THR A 638 16.91 26.21 39.19
N ALA A 639 16.06 25.29 39.67
CA ALA A 639 16.52 24.03 40.22
C ALA A 639 16.94 23.06 39.11
N GLU A 640 17.88 22.17 39.43
CA GLU A 640 18.29 21.11 38.52
C GLU A 640 17.12 20.17 38.24
N GLN A 641 16.95 19.78 36.97
CA GLN A 641 15.87 18.88 36.56
C GLN A 641 16.31 17.42 36.72
N PRO A 642 15.70 16.65 37.63
CA PRO A 642 16.02 15.25 37.81
C PRO A 642 15.44 14.42 36.67
N VAL A 643 16.26 13.54 36.10
CA VAL A 643 15.83 12.58 35.08
C VAL A 643 16.29 11.17 35.42
N VAL A 644 15.53 10.21 34.93
CA VAL A 644 15.88 8.79 34.98
C VAL A 644 16.22 8.34 33.57
N VAL A 645 17.37 7.71 33.40
CA VAL A 645 17.81 7.19 32.10
C VAL A 645 17.69 5.67 32.08
N ASP A 646 17.59 5.08 30.90
CA ASP A 646 17.67 3.62 30.79
C ASP A 646 19.12 3.14 30.67
N ARG A 647 19.33 1.83 30.87
CA ARG A 647 20.67 1.23 30.81
C ARG A 647 21.34 1.36 29.43
N ALA A 648 20.56 1.43 28.34
CA ALA A 648 21.10 1.64 27.00
C ALA A 648 21.73 3.02 26.84
N TRP A 649 21.11 4.06 27.42
CA TRP A 649 21.69 5.40 27.48
C TRP A 649 23.02 5.40 28.24
N VAL A 650 23.08 4.74 29.40
CA VAL A 650 24.32 4.64 30.20
C VAL A 650 25.42 3.94 29.42
N ARG A 651 25.15 2.80 28.77
CA ARG A 651 26.16 2.12 27.94
C ARG A 651 26.69 2.99 26.81
N ARG A 652 25.85 3.86 26.25
CA ARG A 652 26.23 4.71 25.12
C ARG A 652 27.13 5.87 25.54
N PHE A 653 26.83 6.52 26.65
CA PHE A 653 27.50 7.77 27.05
C PHE A 653 28.48 7.60 28.22
N PHE A 654 28.32 6.56 29.03
CA PHE A 654 29.13 6.26 30.21
C PHE A 654 29.41 4.74 30.30
N PRO A 655 30.05 4.10 29.29
CA PRO A 655 30.26 2.65 29.27
C PRO A 655 31.01 2.11 30.48
N ASP A 656 32.00 2.87 30.97
CA ASP A 656 32.89 2.46 32.07
C ASP A 656 32.73 3.33 33.33
N ARG A 657 31.64 4.11 33.44
CA ARG A 657 31.44 5.11 34.52
C ARG A 657 30.01 5.12 35.03
N ASP A 658 29.82 5.61 36.25
CA ASP A 658 28.47 5.86 36.78
C ASP A 658 27.86 7.11 36.14
N ALA A 659 26.61 6.97 35.71
CA ALA A 659 25.80 8.04 35.13
C ALA A 659 25.01 8.82 36.21
N VAL A 660 24.79 8.24 37.39
CA VAL A 660 24.06 8.94 38.47
C VAL A 660 24.87 10.14 38.97
N GLY A 661 24.21 11.29 39.10
CA GLY A 661 24.82 12.57 39.47
C GLY A 661 25.42 13.35 38.30
N ARG A 662 25.50 12.76 37.10
CA ARG A 662 26.00 13.44 35.91
C ARG A 662 24.99 14.43 35.36
N ARG A 663 25.50 15.53 34.81
CA ARG A 663 24.69 16.65 34.33
C ARG A 663 24.74 16.78 32.82
N MET A 664 23.63 17.27 32.28
CA MET A 664 23.47 17.57 30.87
C MET A 664 22.62 18.83 30.69
N ARG A 665 22.75 19.48 29.54
CA ARG A 665 21.87 20.56 29.11
C ARG A 665 21.07 20.11 27.90
N GLN A 666 19.79 20.46 27.89
CA GLN A 666 18.96 20.29 26.70
C GLN A 666 19.56 21.09 25.54
N GLY A 667 19.59 20.48 24.36
CA GLY A 667 20.15 21.08 23.17
C GLY A 667 19.47 22.38 22.77
N GLY A 668 20.28 23.33 22.33
CA GLY A 668 19.83 24.66 21.94
C GLY A 668 19.32 25.56 23.07
N CYS A 669 19.51 25.17 24.33
CA CYS A 669 19.22 26.02 25.49
C CYS A 669 20.48 26.23 26.35
N THR A 670 21.12 27.39 26.18
CA THR A 670 22.35 27.76 26.90
C THR A 670 22.10 28.34 28.29
N THR A 671 20.86 28.71 28.60
CA THR A 671 20.43 29.32 29.86
C THR A 671 19.51 28.42 30.70
N CYS A 672 19.19 27.21 30.21
CA CYS A 672 18.37 26.27 30.95
C CYS A 672 19.09 25.75 32.19
N PRO A 673 18.36 25.43 33.27
CA PRO A 673 18.92 24.68 34.39
C PRO A 673 19.56 23.38 33.93
N TRP A 674 20.57 22.95 34.67
CA TRP A 674 21.17 21.63 34.45
C TRP A 674 20.12 20.53 34.66
N THR A 675 20.17 19.52 33.81
CA THR A 675 19.42 18.28 33.96
C THR A 675 20.37 17.26 34.58
N VAL A 676 19.98 16.64 35.70
CA VAL A 676 20.82 15.70 36.46
C VAL A 676 20.22 14.31 36.43
N VAL A 677 21.05 13.31 36.14
CA VAL A 677 20.62 11.91 36.17
C VAL A 677 20.53 11.45 37.62
N VAL A 678 19.33 11.15 38.10
CA VAL A 678 19.09 10.68 39.49
C VAL A 678 18.94 9.17 39.60
N GLY A 679 18.69 8.48 38.50
CA GLY A 679 18.55 7.04 38.49
C GLY A 679 18.68 6.41 37.11
N VAL A 680 18.93 5.11 37.12
CA VAL A 680 19.06 4.26 35.94
C VAL A 680 18.07 3.12 36.05
N VAL A 681 17.26 2.89 35.01
CA VAL A 681 16.30 1.77 34.94
C VAL A 681 16.71 0.72 33.91
N SER A 682 16.02 -0.42 33.93
CA SER A 682 16.10 -1.42 32.85
C SER A 682 15.78 -0.79 31.50
N GLU A 683 16.31 -1.39 30.44
CA GLU A 683 16.09 -0.91 29.07
C GLU A 683 14.63 -0.99 28.69
N VAL A 684 14.21 -0.05 27.85
CA VAL A 684 12.86 -0.02 27.28
C VAL A 684 12.95 0.53 25.86
N LYS A 685 12.32 -0.16 24.91
CA LYS A 685 12.31 0.30 23.52
C LYS A 685 11.22 1.34 23.31
N TYR A 686 11.53 2.42 22.58
CA TYR A 686 10.57 3.44 22.15
C TYR A 686 10.56 3.73 20.65
N VAL A 687 11.54 3.18 19.90
CA VAL A 687 11.76 3.46 18.47
C VAL A 687 11.48 2.22 17.61
N GLY A 688 10.65 1.29 18.10
CA GLY A 688 10.35 0.04 17.42
C GLY A 688 11.20 -1.15 17.88
N LEU A 689 10.78 -2.35 17.47
CA LEU A 689 11.36 -3.62 17.93
C LEU A 689 12.61 -4.03 17.15
N ASP A 690 12.66 -3.66 15.87
CA ASP A 690 13.74 -3.91 14.91
C ASP A 690 14.93 -2.94 15.07
N GLN A 691 14.70 -1.78 15.69
CA GLN A 691 15.74 -0.76 15.89
C GLN A 691 16.59 -1.02 17.14
N PRO A 692 17.90 -0.69 17.12
CA PRO A 692 18.72 -0.73 18.33
C PRO A 692 18.20 0.29 19.36
N ASN A 693 18.27 -0.05 20.65
CA ASN A 693 17.94 0.90 21.70
C ASN A 693 19.13 1.86 21.88
N LEU A 694 18.95 3.13 21.50
CA LEU A 694 19.95 4.19 21.61
C LEU A 694 19.89 4.97 22.92
N GLY A 695 19.03 4.53 23.85
CA GLY A 695 18.82 5.11 25.15
C GLY A 695 17.58 6.00 25.22
N THR A 696 17.00 6.13 26.41
CA THR A 696 15.82 6.97 26.69
C THR A 696 16.06 7.83 27.93
N ILE A 697 15.57 9.07 27.90
CA ILE A 697 15.54 9.97 29.07
C ILE A 697 14.08 10.13 29.52
N ALA A 698 13.80 9.78 30.78
CA ALA A 698 12.52 9.97 31.42
C ALA A 698 12.56 11.17 32.38
N ALA A 699 11.67 12.14 32.17
CA ALA A 699 11.53 13.33 32.98
C ALA A 699 10.17 13.37 33.67
N SER A 700 10.07 14.13 34.77
CA SER A 700 8.79 14.32 35.47
C SER A 700 7.81 15.13 34.62
N MET A 701 6.61 14.58 34.39
CA MET A 701 5.58 15.22 33.57
C MET A 701 5.14 16.59 34.11
N ARG A 702 5.23 16.82 35.42
CA ARG A 702 4.85 18.10 36.04
C ARG A 702 6.00 19.12 36.10
N ALA A 703 7.25 18.67 36.09
CA ALA A 703 8.41 19.55 36.07
C ALA A 703 8.88 19.92 34.65
N CYS A 704 8.37 19.24 33.61
CA CYS A 704 8.74 19.51 32.22
C CYS A 704 8.19 20.87 31.74
N ARG A 705 8.90 21.96 32.07
CA ARG A 705 8.62 23.33 31.61
C ARG A 705 9.11 23.59 30.17
N SER A 706 9.32 22.53 29.40
CA SER A 706 9.89 22.62 28.05
C SER A 706 8.99 23.47 27.12
N PRO A 707 9.55 24.44 26.37
CA PRO A 707 8.82 25.14 25.31
C PRO A 707 8.54 24.27 24.08
N THR A 708 9.13 23.06 24.00
CA THR A 708 9.07 22.19 22.80
C THR A 708 8.18 20.97 22.92
N SER A 709 7.63 20.70 24.10
CA SER A 709 6.59 19.67 24.22
C SER A 709 5.25 20.27 23.77
N PRO A 710 4.48 19.62 22.87
CA PRO A 710 3.06 19.89 22.79
C PRO A 710 2.44 19.49 24.13
N ARG A 711 2.37 20.45 25.06
CA ARG A 711 1.84 20.33 26.43
C ARG A 711 0.40 19.78 26.51
N SER A 712 -0.23 19.52 25.37
CA SER A 712 -1.63 19.17 25.22
C SER A 712 -1.91 17.68 25.10
N THR A 713 -0.94 16.80 24.76
CA THR A 713 -1.23 15.37 24.52
C THR A 713 -0.61 14.49 25.60
N SER A 714 -1.44 13.77 26.35
CA SER A 714 -1.00 12.82 27.37
C SER A 714 -1.68 11.48 27.15
N SER A 715 -0.89 10.42 27.10
CA SER A 715 -1.36 9.04 27.06
C SER A 715 -1.51 8.53 28.51
N SER A 716 -2.73 8.11 28.85
CA SER A 716 -3.03 7.43 30.11
C SER A 716 -2.75 5.94 29.97
N ILE A 717 -2.06 5.36 30.93
CA ILE A 717 -1.78 3.93 31.02
C ILE A 717 -2.34 3.43 32.36
N ALA A 718 -3.23 2.45 32.31
CA ALA A 718 -3.82 1.81 33.49
C ALA A 718 -3.56 0.31 33.44
N ARG A 719 -3.14 -0.30 34.56
CA ARG A 719 -3.00 -1.75 34.66
C ARG A 719 -4.17 -2.33 35.44
N SER A 720 -4.80 -3.37 34.90
CA SER A 720 -5.87 -4.10 35.58
C SER A 720 -5.39 -5.48 36.05
N HIS A 721 -5.98 -6.00 37.13
CA HIS A 721 -5.92 -7.41 37.47
C HIS A 721 -7.12 -8.11 36.85
N VAL A 722 -6.91 -8.79 35.72
CA VAL A 722 -7.80 -9.90 35.38
C VAL A 722 -7.31 -11.08 36.23
N HIS A 723 -8.09 -11.44 37.25
CA HIS A 723 -7.97 -12.76 37.86
C HIS A 723 -8.25 -13.79 36.78
N ASP A 724 -7.21 -14.53 36.40
CA ASP A 724 -7.28 -15.68 35.53
C ASP A 724 -8.20 -16.72 36.19
N ARG A 725 -9.49 -16.72 35.84
CA ARG A 725 -10.41 -17.83 36.17
C ARG A 725 -10.15 -18.98 35.21
N SER A 726 -8.93 -19.52 35.24
CA SER A 726 -8.52 -20.76 34.57
C SER A 726 -8.55 -21.94 35.54
N ARG A 727 -9.59 -22.07 36.37
CA ARG A 727 -9.91 -23.31 37.11
C ARG A 727 -11.42 -23.46 37.32
N CYS A 728 -12.11 -23.95 36.29
CA CYS A 728 -13.35 -24.71 36.42
C CYS A 728 -13.46 -25.66 35.21
N SER A 729 -12.58 -26.65 35.16
CA SER A 729 -12.73 -27.83 34.30
C SER A 729 -13.43 -28.92 35.10
N SER A 730 -14.75 -29.07 34.89
CA SER A 730 -15.50 -30.28 35.21
C SER A 730 -16.81 -30.28 34.39
N PRO A 731 -17.05 -31.29 33.53
CA PRO A 731 -18.24 -31.37 32.68
C PRO A 731 -19.30 -32.26 33.34
N ARG A 732 -20.48 -31.71 33.64
CA ARG A 732 -21.75 -32.47 33.75
C ARG A 732 -22.98 -31.55 33.91
N SER A 733 -23.85 -31.58 32.89
CA SER A 733 -25.32 -31.33 32.92
C SER A 733 -25.84 -29.85 32.90
N PRO A 734 -27.11 -29.58 32.47
CA PRO A 734 -27.50 -29.03 31.15
C PRO A 734 -28.16 -27.61 31.24
N PRO A 735 -28.63 -26.97 30.14
CA PRO A 735 -28.71 -25.51 30.04
C PRO A 735 -29.99 -24.93 30.67
N SER A 736 -29.82 -24.04 31.64
CA SER A 736 -30.89 -23.14 32.09
C SER A 736 -30.36 -21.71 32.21
N ARG A 737 -30.85 -20.85 31.30
CA ARG A 737 -31.09 -19.41 31.40
C ARG A 737 -30.20 -18.59 32.35
N CYS A 738 -29.40 -17.70 31.77
CA CYS A 738 -29.20 -16.35 32.30
C CYS A 738 -28.90 -15.37 31.15
N CYS A 739 -29.96 -14.75 30.64
CA CYS A 739 -29.89 -13.45 29.98
C CYS A 739 -29.74 -12.37 31.04
N CYS A 740 -28.88 -11.37 30.83
CA CYS A 740 -29.10 -10.02 31.38
C CYS A 740 -28.72 -8.97 30.34
N ARG A 741 -29.77 -8.35 29.77
CA ARG A 741 -29.80 -6.97 29.27
C ARG A 741 -29.80 -6.00 30.46
N SER A 742 -29.18 -4.84 30.31
CA SER A 742 -29.60 -3.56 30.94
C SER A 742 -28.83 -2.43 30.25
N SER A 743 -29.35 -1.66 29.31
CA SER A 743 -30.36 -0.58 29.40
C SER A 743 -30.08 0.49 30.45
N VAL A 744 -29.88 1.71 29.93
CA VAL A 744 -29.82 3.04 30.54
C VAL A 744 -31.03 3.33 31.44
N SER A 745 -30.83 4.00 32.58
CA SER A 745 -31.79 4.95 33.15
C SER A 745 -31.12 5.92 34.12
N THR A 746 -31.42 7.20 33.89
CA THR A 746 -31.30 8.43 34.69
C THR A 746 -31.47 8.28 36.21
N ALA A 747 -30.57 8.95 36.94
CA ALA A 747 -30.85 9.93 38.00
C ALA A 747 -29.65 10.88 38.12
#